data_AF-A0AAY4B855-F1
#
_entry.id   AF-A0AAY4B855-F1
#
_cell.length_a   1.000
_cell.length_b   1.000
_cell.length_c   1.000
_cell.angle_alpha   90.00
_cell.angle_beta   90.00
_cell.angle_gamma   90.00
#
_symmetry.space_group_name_H-M   'P 1'
#
loop_
_entity.id
_entity.type
_entity.pdbx_description
1 polymer ?
#
loop_
_entity_poly.entity_id
_entity_poly.type
_entity_poly.pdbx_seq_one_letter_code
_entity_poly.pdbx_strand_id
1 'polypeptide(L)'
;MASTEQSALDFITNGRSLLGERLQNLSVVLKELRSREVLSQKEINLIKSQKGNGYHTMLDLVIDKGEATCYNLLKILDYTRMQSFPPPGRYNPDLHHWLSCFPFGDDVLFQGDTCVDSDPCTKYQQSLKQRALHIIQDKWSQSMHFLKSKTISKTFRYIPLVLDTDVSDMTKIKNKAYKKSRSKKLKTYIPTDRKKLSPNQLLNNSERKILIVGKPGIGKTTVAQQVLKVWTEQEGQQGKYMFYFDEPQLRTLSCSSAPKSLRSLLFDMYLEPEHGTDEVFIDIEDNSDNVVIIFDGFVGVACNEAVKSVMTKEFLNEAKIFITCRTEAETSEFLCDWASYRVEVQGFNSNSIHEYFQWMLGSDSDSKCNAMNNPELFSLCHVPMYAFIVVACISFSPSEAHNQPYTITEMYVRIFRYCMQRHGNPDVEHLDKYIQDNKGDIRFLATTSYQALQAKTVNLTNLDFNGRNVQHAFLTSLSSKDPANPPNAFLHNTMQEFWAALFLLMVPDNIPNALRQCRTEDGKYLKHIFPFLCGLLSEKICQLIKCLISEEQIRKVSKEYFVEIIDTFLHRDKGEEDSDAEFDVEDLLFVCQCLYELQSPKACSHFLHEIDHHLDLSETDLDPQQCCTVSYVISQATFPKVQLDLTDCTVSDPGLKVFLGSLTKLKWLRFAIMQIIFWFYLQFINEISKTIKNTHKPR
;
A
#
# COMPACT_ATOMS: atom_id res chain seq x y z
N MET A 1 -3.56 3.14 34.94
CA MET A 1 -4.21 2.38 36.03
C MET A 1 -4.79 1.14 35.40
N ALA A 2 -4.47 -0.04 35.91
CA ALA A 2 -4.89 -1.32 35.35
C ALA A 2 -6.42 -1.41 35.36
N SER A 3 -7.07 -1.43 34.20
CA SER A 3 -8.50 -1.72 34.11
C SER A 3 -8.66 -3.24 34.02
N THR A 4 -8.91 -3.87 35.16
CA THR A 4 -9.62 -5.15 35.18
C THR A 4 -11.01 -4.90 34.58
N GLU A 5 -11.29 -5.46 33.42
CA GLU A 5 -12.63 -5.44 32.81
C GLU A 5 -13.62 -6.10 33.78
N GLN A 6 -14.58 -5.32 34.28
CA GLN A 6 -15.61 -5.83 35.18
C GLN A 6 -16.66 -6.61 34.38
N SER A 7 -16.99 -7.83 34.80
CA SER A 7 -18.03 -8.65 34.14
C SER A 7 -19.41 -8.00 34.20
N ALA A 8 -20.29 -8.31 33.25
CA ALA A 8 -21.66 -7.80 33.21
C ALA A 8 -22.50 -8.28 34.41
N LEU A 9 -22.28 -9.53 34.85
CA LEU A 9 -22.90 -10.10 36.05
C LEU A 9 -22.47 -9.31 37.29
N ASP A 10 -21.16 -9.06 37.46
CA ASP A 10 -20.66 -8.28 38.61
C ASP A 10 -21.12 -6.83 38.53
N PHE A 11 -21.20 -6.26 37.34
CA PHE A 11 -21.65 -4.89 37.12
C PHE A 11 -23.13 -4.70 37.50
N ILE A 12 -24.02 -5.59 37.05
CA ILE A 12 -25.44 -5.56 37.44
C ILE A 12 -25.63 -5.91 38.91
N THR A 13 -24.88 -6.88 39.44
CA THR A 13 -24.96 -7.26 40.86
C THR A 13 -24.61 -6.08 41.76
N ASN A 14 -23.55 -5.33 41.43
CA ASN A 14 -23.15 -4.12 42.13
C ASN A 14 -24.14 -2.96 41.94
N GLY A 15 -24.82 -2.88 40.79
CA GLY A 15 -25.85 -1.88 40.47
C GLY A 15 -27.28 -2.27 40.87
N ARG A 16 -27.51 -3.43 41.49
CA ARG A 16 -28.84 -4.02 41.70
C ARG A 16 -29.78 -3.13 42.51
N SER A 17 -29.30 -2.52 43.59
CA SER A 17 -30.10 -1.60 44.41
C SER A 17 -30.47 -0.33 43.62
N LEU A 18 -29.50 0.20 42.86
CA LEU A 18 -29.68 1.40 42.06
C LEU A 18 -30.71 1.21 40.94
N LEU A 19 -30.65 0.08 40.23
CA LEU A 19 -31.63 -0.28 39.20
C LEU A 19 -33.02 -0.58 39.78
N GLY A 20 -33.09 -1.29 40.90
CA GLY A 20 -34.37 -1.64 41.54
C GLY A 20 -35.18 -0.43 41.99
N GLU A 21 -34.50 0.62 42.48
CA GLU A 21 -35.18 1.84 42.99
C GLU A 21 -35.49 2.88 41.91
N ARG A 22 -34.67 2.96 40.84
CA ARG A 22 -34.66 4.12 39.95
C ARG A 22 -35.06 3.82 38.51
N LEU A 23 -35.12 2.54 38.11
CA LEU A 23 -35.56 2.17 36.77
C LEU A 23 -37.05 2.51 36.60
N GLN A 24 -37.38 3.17 35.49
CA GLN A 24 -38.72 3.57 35.12
C GLN A 24 -39.24 2.74 33.95
N ASN A 25 -40.56 2.71 33.78
CA ASN A 25 -41.21 2.07 32.63
C ASN A 25 -40.80 0.60 32.43
N LEU A 26 -40.96 -0.23 33.47
CA LEU A 26 -40.76 -1.70 33.42
C LEU A 26 -41.42 -2.36 32.21
N SER A 27 -42.57 -1.85 31.75
CA SER A 27 -43.28 -2.36 30.57
C SER A 27 -42.45 -2.28 29.29
N VAL A 28 -41.64 -1.24 29.12
CA VAL A 28 -40.74 -1.05 27.96
C VAL A 28 -39.59 -2.04 28.03
N VAL A 29 -38.95 -2.14 29.20
CA VAL A 29 -37.83 -3.06 29.43
C VAL A 29 -38.27 -4.52 29.26
N LEU A 30 -39.43 -4.91 29.81
CA LEU A 30 -39.98 -6.26 29.64
C LEU A 30 -40.40 -6.57 28.20
N LYS A 31 -40.82 -5.56 27.42
CA LYS A 31 -41.12 -5.75 26.01
C LYS A 31 -39.85 -6.07 25.22
N GLU A 32 -38.75 -5.37 25.51
CA GLU A 32 -37.45 -5.60 24.85
C GLU A 32 -36.78 -6.90 25.32
N LEU A 33 -36.90 -7.26 26.60
CA LEU A 33 -36.45 -8.56 27.10
C LEU A 33 -37.21 -9.72 26.46
N ARG A 34 -38.47 -9.51 26.06
CA ARG A 34 -39.24 -10.49 25.27
C ARG A 34 -38.81 -10.54 23.82
N SER A 35 -38.70 -9.38 23.16
CA SER A 35 -38.40 -9.30 21.73
C SER A 35 -37.02 -9.88 21.40
N ARG A 36 -36.08 -9.81 22.35
CA ARG A 36 -34.74 -10.37 22.24
C ARG A 36 -34.58 -11.75 22.89
N GLU A 37 -35.69 -12.40 23.23
CA GLU A 37 -35.76 -13.75 23.84
C GLU A 37 -34.93 -13.96 25.12
N VAL A 38 -34.58 -12.88 25.82
CA VAL A 38 -33.81 -12.92 27.07
C VAL A 38 -34.64 -13.56 28.20
N LEU A 39 -35.95 -13.26 28.24
CA LEU A 39 -36.91 -13.86 29.17
C LEU A 39 -38.09 -14.48 28.41
N SER A 40 -38.50 -15.67 28.83
CA SER A 40 -39.65 -16.39 28.31
C SER A 40 -40.97 -15.71 28.71
N GLN A 41 -42.05 -16.02 27.98
CA GLN A 41 -43.37 -15.46 28.28
C GLN A 41 -43.87 -15.82 29.70
N LYS A 42 -43.48 -16.99 30.21
CA LYS A 42 -43.82 -17.43 31.57
C LYS A 42 -43.14 -16.55 32.63
N GLU A 43 -41.86 -16.24 32.44
CA GLU A 43 -41.07 -15.38 33.33
C GLU A 43 -41.56 -13.93 33.31
N ILE A 44 -41.93 -13.40 32.14
CA ILE A 44 -42.50 -12.06 32.04
C ILE A 44 -43.86 -11.95 32.74
N ASN A 45 -44.70 -12.99 32.64
CA ASN A 45 -45.98 -13.03 33.35
C ASN A 45 -45.77 -13.10 34.87
N LEU A 46 -44.74 -13.84 35.33
CA LEU A 46 -44.34 -13.88 36.73
C LEU A 46 -43.93 -12.48 37.22
N ILE A 47 -43.07 -11.76 36.49
CA ILE A 47 -42.64 -10.40 36.85
C ILE A 47 -43.83 -9.43 36.92
N LYS A 48 -44.75 -9.49 35.96
CA LYS A 48 -45.95 -8.64 35.93
C LYS A 48 -46.95 -8.94 37.05
N SER A 49 -46.93 -10.16 37.59
CA SER A 49 -47.81 -10.56 38.70
C SER A 49 -47.35 -10.02 40.07
N GLN A 50 -46.10 -9.59 40.18
CA GLN A 50 -45.53 -9.04 41.41
C GLN A 50 -45.97 -7.60 41.64
N LYS A 51 -46.78 -7.35 42.67
CA LYS A 51 -47.20 -6.00 43.06
C LYS A 51 -46.03 -5.25 43.70
N GLY A 52 -45.38 -4.37 42.95
CA GLY A 52 -44.35 -3.44 43.46
C GLY A 52 -42.91 -3.94 43.40
N ASN A 53 -42.67 -5.25 43.33
CA ASN A 53 -41.32 -5.85 43.31
C ASN A 53 -40.85 -6.33 41.93
N GLY A 54 -41.57 -5.99 40.85
CA GLY A 54 -41.27 -6.49 39.50
C GLY A 54 -39.84 -6.22 39.02
N TYR A 55 -39.24 -5.09 39.40
CA TYR A 55 -37.85 -4.76 39.04
C TYR A 55 -36.85 -5.70 39.71
N HIS A 56 -37.01 -5.97 41.00
CA HIS A 56 -36.13 -6.89 41.73
C HIS A 56 -36.26 -8.32 41.21
N THR A 57 -37.49 -8.78 40.97
CA THR A 57 -37.72 -10.11 40.38
C THR A 57 -37.13 -10.23 38.97
N MET A 58 -37.18 -9.18 38.16
CA MET A 58 -36.54 -9.15 36.84
C MET A 58 -35.01 -9.25 36.96
N LEU A 59 -34.41 -8.46 37.85
CA LEU A 59 -32.95 -8.48 38.06
C LEU A 59 -32.48 -9.84 38.58
N ASP A 60 -33.21 -10.44 39.51
CA ASP A 60 -32.87 -11.75 40.08
C ASP A 60 -32.91 -12.84 39.00
N LEU A 61 -33.96 -12.87 38.17
CA LEU A 61 -34.05 -13.81 37.05
C LEU A 61 -32.94 -13.63 36.01
N VAL A 62 -32.51 -12.39 35.76
CA VAL A 62 -31.44 -12.10 34.81
C VAL A 62 -30.08 -12.52 35.38
N ILE A 63 -29.83 -12.24 36.67
CA ILE A 63 -28.61 -12.65 37.38
C ILE A 63 -28.52 -14.18 37.46
N ASP A 64 -29.62 -14.86 37.79
CA ASP A 64 -29.67 -16.33 37.89
C ASP A 64 -29.39 -17.02 36.55
N LYS A 65 -29.71 -16.38 35.42
CA LYS A 65 -29.40 -16.90 34.06
C LYS A 65 -27.95 -16.66 33.61
N GLY A 66 -27.19 -15.84 34.34
CA GLY A 66 -25.75 -15.67 34.16
C GLY A 66 -25.33 -14.56 33.19
N GLU A 67 -24.01 -14.51 32.97
CA GLU A 67 -23.26 -13.40 32.34
C GLU A 67 -23.87 -12.87 31.03
N ALA A 68 -24.20 -13.76 30.09
CA ALA A 68 -24.73 -13.37 28.78
C ALA A 68 -26.10 -12.68 28.88
N THR A 69 -26.92 -13.08 29.86
CA THR A 69 -28.25 -12.47 30.09
C THR A 69 -28.10 -11.11 30.76
N CYS A 70 -27.17 -10.98 31.71
CA CYS A 70 -26.77 -9.71 32.31
C CYS A 70 -26.27 -8.71 31.25
N TYR A 71 -25.38 -9.13 30.38
CA TYR A 71 -24.86 -8.29 29.31
C TYR A 71 -25.95 -7.81 28.34
N ASN A 72 -26.88 -8.70 27.96
CA ASN A 72 -28.03 -8.34 27.13
C ASN A 72 -28.98 -7.34 27.81
N LEU A 73 -29.18 -7.46 29.14
CA LEU A 73 -29.94 -6.47 29.89
C LEU A 73 -29.24 -5.10 29.85
N LEU A 74 -27.91 -5.01 30.01
CA LEU A 74 -27.17 -3.74 29.91
C LEU A 74 -27.32 -3.11 28.52
N LYS A 75 -27.26 -3.89 27.43
CA LYS A 75 -27.53 -3.42 26.07
C LYS A 75 -28.97 -2.91 25.88
N ILE A 76 -29.96 -3.60 26.45
CA ILE A 76 -31.36 -3.16 26.42
C ILE A 76 -31.49 -1.85 27.18
N LEU A 77 -30.88 -1.73 28.36
CA LEU A 77 -30.93 -0.53 29.17
C LEU A 77 -30.25 0.66 28.48
N ASP A 78 -29.15 0.46 27.76
CA ASP A 78 -28.52 1.53 26.97
C ASP A 78 -29.42 1.94 25.79
N TYR A 79 -30.01 0.97 25.09
CA TYR A 79 -30.95 1.24 24.01
C TYR A 79 -32.22 1.97 24.49
N THR A 80 -32.78 1.57 25.64
CA THR A 80 -34.01 2.16 26.19
C THR A 80 -33.75 3.33 27.14
N ARG A 81 -32.49 3.75 27.36
CA ARG A 81 -32.08 4.68 28.42
C ARG A 81 -32.93 5.95 28.53
N MET A 82 -33.34 6.53 27.39
CA MET A 82 -34.16 7.77 27.37
C MET A 82 -35.62 7.54 27.80
N GLN A 83 -36.08 6.29 27.80
CA GLN A 83 -37.43 5.89 28.18
C GLN A 83 -37.46 5.16 29.52
N SER A 84 -36.38 4.45 29.88
CA SER A 84 -36.29 3.64 31.09
C SER A 84 -35.54 4.32 32.23
N PHE A 85 -34.74 5.36 31.99
CA PHE A 85 -34.07 6.12 33.05
C PHE A 85 -34.75 7.46 33.31
N PRO A 86 -34.68 7.99 34.55
CA PRO A 86 -35.04 9.37 34.82
C PRO A 86 -34.14 10.33 34.02
N PRO A 87 -34.56 11.60 33.84
CA PRO A 87 -33.74 12.61 33.17
C PRO A 87 -32.34 12.75 33.81
N PRO A 88 -31.28 12.93 33.00
CA PRO A 88 -29.91 13.03 33.51
C PRO A 88 -29.77 14.22 34.48
N GLY A 89 -28.94 14.05 35.52
CA GLY A 89 -28.71 15.06 36.55
C GLY A 89 -29.81 15.20 37.62
N ARG A 90 -30.90 14.40 37.57
CA ARG A 90 -31.98 14.45 38.56
C ARG A 90 -31.65 13.75 39.89
N TYR A 91 -30.74 12.79 39.89
CA TYR A 91 -30.36 11.98 41.06
C TYR A 91 -28.86 11.68 41.06
N ASN A 92 -28.26 11.45 42.25
CA ASN A 92 -26.87 11.01 42.40
C ASN A 92 -26.84 9.64 43.14
N PRO A 93 -26.17 8.59 42.63
CA PRO A 93 -25.51 8.49 41.32
C PRO A 93 -26.51 8.44 40.14
N ASP A 94 -26.13 9.08 39.03
CA ASP A 94 -26.92 9.14 37.80
C ASP A 94 -26.87 7.79 37.07
N LEU A 95 -28.02 7.21 36.71
CA LEU A 95 -28.10 5.96 35.96
C LEU A 95 -27.44 6.07 34.57
N HIS A 96 -27.48 7.25 33.93
CA HIS A 96 -26.82 7.49 32.65
C HIS A 96 -25.31 7.44 32.79
N HIS A 97 -24.77 8.06 33.85
CA HIS A 97 -23.34 8.01 34.14
C HIS A 97 -22.90 6.61 34.57
N TRP A 98 -23.66 5.97 35.46
CA TRP A 98 -23.40 4.61 35.92
C TRP A 98 -23.28 3.66 34.73
N LEU A 99 -24.27 3.63 33.83
CA LEU A 99 -24.22 2.74 32.67
C LEU A 99 -23.07 3.07 31.71
N SER A 100 -22.69 4.35 31.58
CA SER A 100 -21.54 4.77 30.75
C SER A 100 -20.18 4.29 31.30
N CYS A 101 -20.13 3.88 32.58
CA CYS A 101 -18.93 3.30 33.18
C CYS A 101 -18.74 1.82 32.85
N PHE A 102 -19.71 1.17 32.18
CA PHE A 102 -19.56 -0.19 31.69
C PHE A 102 -18.87 -0.17 30.31
N PRO A 103 -17.70 -0.82 30.15
CA PRO A 103 -17.07 -0.94 28.85
C PRO A 103 -17.86 -1.97 28.03
N PHE A 104 -18.73 -1.50 27.14
CA PHE A 104 -19.28 -2.37 26.11
C PHE A 104 -18.10 -2.84 25.25
N GLY A 105 -17.71 -4.12 25.38
CA GLY A 105 -16.65 -4.69 24.55
C GLY A 105 -16.97 -4.54 23.06
N ASP A 106 -15.94 -4.27 22.26
CA ASP A 106 -15.99 -4.31 20.79
C ASP A 106 -16.02 -5.78 20.32
N ASP A 107 -17.03 -6.57 20.69
CA ASP A 107 -17.18 -7.98 20.25
C ASP A 107 -18.67 -8.33 20.05
N VAL A 108 -19.12 -8.80 18.88
CA VAL A 108 -18.84 -10.11 18.24
C VAL A 108 -19.41 -11.32 19.00
N LEU A 109 -20.01 -11.13 20.19
CA LEU A 109 -20.74 -12.20 20.87
C LEU A 109 -22.20 -11.78 21.14
N PHE A 110 -23.12 -12.54 20.57
CA PHE A 110 -24.58 -12.42 20.68
C PHE A 110 -25.21 -11.23 19.94
N GLN A 111 -25.25 -11.30 18.60
CA GLN A 111 -26.56 -11.22 17.97
C GLN A 111 -27.31 -12.47 18.43
N GLY A 112 -28.38 -12.28 19.21
CA GLY A 112 -29.24 -13.41 19.56
C GLY A 112 -29.65 -14.15 18.30
N ASP A 113 -29.86 -15.46 18.44
CA ASP A 113 -30.59 -16.30 17.51
C ASP A 113 -31.98 -15.69 17.25
N THR A 114 -32.05 -14.66 16.43
CA THR A 114 -33.15 -14.44 15.51
C THR A 114 -32.67 -14.98 14.18
N CYS A 115 -32.49 -16.30 14.13
CA CYS A 115 -32.57 -17.04 12.89
C CYS A 115 -34.03 -16.92 12.42
N VAL A 116 -34.36 -15.79 11.77
CA VAL A 116 -35.06 -15.94 10.49
C VAL A 116 -34.11 -16.81 9.71
N ASP A 117 -34.52 -18.01 9.31
CA ASP A 117 -33.68 -18.93 8.54
C ASP A 117 -33.04 -18.18 7.36
N SER A 118 -31.87 -17.60 7.59
CA SER A 118 -31.10 -16.99 6.55
C SER A 118 -30.49 -18.17 5.82
N ASP A 119 -31.01 -18.35 4.62
CA ASP A 119 -30.53 -19.30 3.63
C ASP A 119 -28.98 -19.36 3.66
N PRO A 120 -28.37 -20.57 3.61
CA PRO A 120 -26.92 -20.77 3.73
C PRO A 120 -26.08 -19.81 2.89
N CYS A 121 -26.57 -19.42 1.71
CA CYS A 121 -25.93 -18.42 0.84
C CYS A 121 -25.82 -17.05 1.52
N THR A 122 -26.87 -16.57 2.17
CA THR A 122 -26.87 -15.28 2.88
C THR A 122 -25.90 -15.29 4.06
N LYS A 123 -25.84 -16.39 4.82
CA LYS A 123 -24.85 -16.54 5.91
C LYS A 123 -23.43 -16.52 5.36
N TYR A 124 -23.17 -17.24 4.28
CA TYR A 124 -21.85 -17.27 3.66
C TYR A 124 -21.42 -15.90 3.12
N GLN A 125 -22.33 -15.14 2.50
CA GLN A 125 -22.07 -13.77 2.06
C GLN A 125 -21.66 -12.86 3.23
N GLN A 126 -22.29 -13.01 4.40
CA GLN A 126 -21.90 -12.28 5.61
C GLN A 126 -20.51 -12.70 6.10
N SER A 127 -20.20 -13.99 6.10
CA SER A 127 -18.86 -14.49 6.47
C SER A 127 -17.77 -13.97 5.53
N LEU A 128 -18.05 -13.87 4.22
CA LEU A 128 -17.13 -13.24 3.26
C LEU A 128 -16.92 -11.75 3.57
N LYS A 129 -17.97 -11.01 3.93
CA LYS A 129 -17.86 -9.59 4.34
C LYS A 129 -17.03 -9.43 5.61
N GLN A 130 -17.20 -10.30 6.60
CA GLN A 130 -16.39 -10.26 7.84
C GLN A 130 -14.92 -10.56 7.54
N ARG A 131 -14.65 -11.58 6.72
CA ARG A 131 -13.28 -11.90 6.27
C ARG A 131 -12.64 -10.73 5.54
N ALA A 132 -13.38 -10.05 4.66
CA ALA A 132 -12.91 -8.87 3.95
C ALA A 132 -12.51 -7.72 4.89
N LEU A 133 -13.35 -7.42 5.90
CA LEU A 133 -13.03 -6.41 6.92
C LEU A 133 -11.77 -6.79 7.72
N HIS A 134 -11.63 -8.05 8.10
CA HIS A 134 -10.46 -8.56 8.82
C HIS A 134 -9.19 -8.41 7.97
N ILE A 135 -9.22 -8.79 6.68
CA ILE A 135 -8.09 -8.61 5.76
C ILE A 135 -7.65 -7.14 5.68
N ILE A 136 -8.61 -6.21 5.57
CA ILE A 136 -8.31 -4.77 5.49
C ILE A 136 -7.67 -4.28 6.80
N GLN A 137 -8.25 -4.65 7.95
CA GLN A 137 -7.77 -4.24 9.27
C GLN A 137 -6.39 -4.82 9.60
N ASP A 138 -6.16 -6.10 9.29
CA ASP A 138 -4.89 -6.78 9.53
C ASP A 138 -3.77 -6.15 8.70
N LYS A 139 -3.96 -6.04 7.38
CA LYS A 139 -2.96 -5.43 6.49
C LYS A 139 -2.64 -3.99 6.89
N TRP A 140 -3.66 -3.25 7.32
CA TRP A 140 -3.49 -1.89 7.80
C TRP A 140 -2.71 -1.82 9.12
N SER A 141 -3.09 -2.62 10.11
CA SER A 141 -2.45 -2.65 11.43
C SER A 141 -0.98 -3.08 11.33
N GLN A 142 -0.69 -4.03 10.44
CA GLN A 142 0.68 -4.46 10.12
C GLN A 142 1.50 -3.31 9.52
N SER A 143 0.94 -2.56 8.57
CA SER A 143 1.60 -1.36 8.00
C SER A 143 1.89 -0.32 9.08
N MET A 144 0.95 -0.11 10.01
CA MET A 144 1.08 0.86 11.09
C MET A 144 2.13 0.50 12.14
N HIS A 145 2.53 -0.77 12.25
CA HIS A 145 3.57 -1.19 13.19
C HIS A 145 4.90 -0.45 12.94
N PHE A 146 5.18 -0.04 11.71
CA PHE A 146 6.38 0.73 11.38
C PHE A 146 6.36 2.17 11.91
N LEU A 147 5.21 2.72 12.31
CA LEU A 147 5.07 4.10 12.76
C LEU A 147 5.04 4.24 14.30
N LYS A 148 5.21 5.47 14.81
CA LYS A 148 5.17 5.79 16.24
C LYS A 148 3.79 5.49 16.87
N SER A 149 3.78 5.18 18.17
CA SER A 149 2.59 4.73 18.94
C SER A 149 1.34 5.60 18.80
N LYS A 150 1.47 6.93 18.70
CA LYS A 150 0.33 7.85 18.53
C LYS A 150 -0.39 7.72 17.17
N THR A 151 0.26 7.13 16.17
CA THR A 151 -0.30 6.92 14.82
C THR A 151 -0.94 5.54 14.66
N ILE A 152 -0.65 4.60 15.57
CA ILE A 152 -1.10 3.20 15.52
C ILE A 152 -2.62 3.06 15.67
N SER A 153 -3.29 4.00 16.35
CA SER A 153 -4.75 3.93 16.58
C SER A 153 -5.62 4.37 15.39
N LYS A 154 -5.02 4.70 14.24
CA LYS A 154 -5.77 5.12 13.05
C LYS A 154 -6.30 3.91 12.31
N THR A 155 -7.56 3.93 11.90
CA THR A 155 -8.19 2.90 11.05
C THR A 155 -7.89 3.14 9.57
N PHE A 156 -8.06 2.11 8.73
CA PHE A 156 -7.82 2.21 7.30
C PHE A 156 -8.68 3.32 6.65
N ARG A 157 -8.00 4.29 6.04
CA ARG A 157 -8.60 5.37 5.26
C ARG A 157 -8.01 5.36 3.86
N TYR A 158 -8.88 5.27 2.87
CA TYR A 158 -8.51 5.48 1.48
C TYR A 158 -8.35 6.98 1.22
N ILE A 159 -7.14 7.38 0.87
CA ILE A 159 -6.87 8.70 0.29
C ILE A 159 -6.99 8.57 -1.23
N PRO A 160 -7.77 9.43 -1.92
CA PRO A 160 -8.04 9.29 -3.34
C PRO A 160 -6.78 9.19 -4.20
N LEU A 161 -6.73 8.18 -5.06
CA LEU A 161 -5.70 8.02 -6.09
C LEU A 161 -6.27 8.46 -7.43
N VAL A 162 -5.42 9.00 -8.30
CA VAL A 162 -5.82 9.28 -9.68
C VAL A 162 -5.79 7.98 -10.47
N LEU A 163 -6.97 7.63 -10.99
CA LEU A 163 -7.22 6.44 -11.78
C LEU A 163 -7.53 6.89 -13.21
N ASP A 164 -6.63 6.57 -14.13
CA ASP A 164 -6.76 6.93 -15.54
C ASP A 164 -7.23 5.74 -16.37
N THR A 165 -8.10 6.00 -17.33
CA THR A 165 -8.70 5.01 -18.22
C THR A 165 -8.41 5.29 -19.69
N ASP A 166 -7.63 6.33 -20.00
CA ASP A 166 -7.26 6.67 -21.38
C ASP A 166 -6.20 5.72 -21.94
N VAL A 167 -6.57 4.45 -22.07
CA VAL A 167 -6.12 3.55 -23.14
C VAL A 167 -7.35 2.75 -23.58
N SER A 168 -8.17 3.32 -24.47
CA SER A 168 -8.45 2.75 -25.80
C SER A 168 -9.86 3.04 -26.36
N ASP A 169 -9.91 3.64 -27.56
CA ASP A 169 -10.75 3.12 -28.63
C ASP A 169 -10.02 1.88 -29.21
N MET A 170 -10.08 0.73 -28.53
CA MET A 170 -9.58 -0.55 -29.04
C MET A 170 -10.60 -1.04 -30.08
N THR A 171 -10.55 -0.49 -31.29
CA THR A 171 -11.20 -1.10 -32.45
C THR A 171 -10.16 -1.77 -33.34
N LYS A 172 -10.15 -3.10 -33.27
CA LYS A 172 -9.71 -4.07 -34.31
C LYS A 172 -8.54 -3.62 -35.19
N ILE A 173 -7.30 -3.94 -34.82
CA ILE A 173 -6.18 -3.91 -35.77
C ILE A 173 -5.48 -5.28 -35.79
N LYS A 174 -5.69 -5.98 -36.91
CA LYS A 174 -4.92 -7.14 -37.33
C LYS A 174 -3.45 -6.76 -37.50
N ASN A 175 -2.56 -7.62 -37.00
CA ASN A 175 -1.13 -7.74 -37.30
C ASN A 175 -0.57 -6.78 -38.35
N LYS A 176 0.16 -5.76 -37.87
CA LYS A 176 1.40 -5.27 -38.47
C LYS A 176 2.13 -4.42 -37.44
N ALA A 177 3.42 -4.72 -37.23
CA ALA A 177 4.34 -3.90 -36.46
C ALA A 177 4.28 -2.45 -36.95
N TYR A 178 4.14 -1.49 -36.02
CA TYR A 178 4.77 -0.16 -35.98
C TYR A 178 4.01 0.76 -35.01
N LYS A 179 4.81 1.43 -34.16
CA LYS A 179 4.49 2.57 -33.31
C LYS A 179 3.51 3.54 -34.00
N LYS A 180 2.42 3.91 -33.33
CA LYS A 180 1.62 5.09 -33.68
C LYS A 180 1.39 5.98 -32.46
N SER A 181 2.27 6.98 -32.37
CA SER A 181 2.03 8.40 -32.04
C SER A 181 0.75 8.75 -31.26
N ARG A 182 0.92 9.17 -30.01
CA ARG A 182 -0.09 9.91 -29.23
C ARG A 182 0.03 11.40 -29.53
N SER A 183 -1.10 12.08 -29.71
CA SER A 183 -1.13 13.55 -29.73
C SER A 183 -2.27 14.11 -28.88
N LYS A 184 -1.91 15.14 -28.08
CA LYS A 184 -2.70 16.24 -27.49
C LYS A 184 -3.25 16.13 -26.05
N LYS A 185 -2.54 16.90 -25.21
CA LYS A 185 -2.98 17.91 -24.17
C LYS A 185 -2.75 17.57 -22.67
N LEU A 186 -1.53 17.95 -22.22
CA LEU A 186 -1.20 18.91 -21.14
C LEU A 186 -1.93 18.75 -19.78
N LYS A 187 -1.22 18.29 -18.72
CA LYS A 187 -0.89 19.04 -17.47
C LYS A 187 -0.68 18.15 -16.23
N THR A 188 0.42 18.47 -15.53
CA THR A 188 0.89 18.10 -14.18
C THR A 188 1.08 16.60 -13.91
N TYR A 189 2.28 16.26 -13.46
CA TYR A 189 2.70 14.90 -13.15
C TYR A 189 2.35 14.50 -11.73
N ILE A 190 2.21 15.47 -10.82
CA ILE A 190 1.23 15.22 -9.77
C ILE A 190 -0.10 15.05 -10.52
N PRO A 191 -0.65 13.84 -10.58
CA PRO A 191 -1.65 13.52 -11.56
C PRO A 191 -2.84 14.44 -11.38
N THR A 192 -3.40 14.96 -12.47
CA THR A 192 -4.64 15.72 -12.38
C THR A 192 -5.81 14.76 -12.45
N ASP A 193 -6.66 14.80 -11.42
CA ASP A 193 -7.87 14.00 -11.42
C ASP A 193 -8.93 14.60 -12.36
N ARG A 194 -8.85 14.24 -13.65
CA ARG A 194 -9.74 14.74 -14.70
C ARG A 194 -11.09 14.04 -14.72
N LYS A 195 -11.09 12.73 -14.46
CA LYS A 195 -12.26 11.86 -14.61
C LYS A 195 -12.94 11.54 -13.28
N LYS A 196 -12.28 11.80 -12.14
CA LYS A 196 -12.78 11.49 -10.78
C LYS A 196 -13.27 10.06 -10.65
N LEU A 197 -12.57 9.14 -11.31
CA LEU A 197 -12.90 7.73 -11.25
C LEU A 197 -12.59 7.21 -9.84
N SER A 198 -13.59 6.58 -9.21
CA SER A 198 -13.50 6.06 -7.86
C SER A 198 -13.56 4.53 -7.83
N PRO A 199 -13.00 3.88 -6.80
CA PRO A 199 -13.15 2.43 -6.61
C PRO A 199 -14.62 1.96 -6.58
N ASN A 200 -15.54 2.79 -6.07
CA ASN A 200 -16.97 2.50 -6.10
C ASN A 200 -17.53 2.47 -7.53
N GLN A 201 -17.09 3.38 -8.41
CA GLN A 201 -17.46 3.35 -9.83
C GLN A 201 -16.84 2.17 -10.56
N LEU A 202 -15.61 1.77 -10.19
CA LEU A 202 -15.00 0.55 -10.74
C LEU A 202 -15.81 -0.70 -10.36
N LEU A 203 -16.22 -0.82 -9.10
CA LEU A 203 -17.07 -1.92 -8.64
C LEU A 203 -18.40 -1.97 -9.38
N ASN A 204 -19.01 -0.81 -9.63
CA ASN A 204 -20.30 -0.69 -10.32
C ASN A 204 -20.19 -0.58 -11.85
N ASN A 205 -18.99 -0.72 -12.42
CA ASN A 205 -18.78 -0.64 -13.87
C ASN A 205 -19.49 -1.80 -14.60
N SER A 206 -19.98 -1.59 -15.82
CA SER A 206 -20.56 -2.67 -16.65
C SER A 206 -19.52 -3.70 -17.10
N GLU A 207 -18.25 -3.29 -17.20
CA GLU A 207 -17.14 -4.13 -17.62
C GLU A 207 -16.82 -5.24 -16.63
N ARG A 208 -16.55 -6.45 -17.14
CA ARG A 208 -16.33 -7.65 -16.32
C ARG A 208 -14.85 -8.01 -16.14
N LYS A 209 -13.95 -7.52 -16.99
CA LYS A 209 -12.51 -7.81 -16.91
C LYS A 209 -11.75 -6.51 -16.71
N ILE A 210 -11.53 -6.14 -15.45
CA ILE A 210 -10.90 -4.88 -15.06
C ILE A 210 -9.43 -5.14 -14.72
N LEU A 211 -8.53 -4.51 -15.46
CA LEU A 211 -7.08 -4.58 -15.23
C LEU A 211 -6.59 -3.27 -14.62
N ILE A 212 -5.95 -3.35 -13.46
CA ILE A 212 -5.40 -2.23 -12.69
C ILE A 212 -3.87 -2.28 -12.77
N VAL A 213 -3.26 -1.35 -13.50
CA VAL A 213 -1.82 -1.33 -13.78
C VAL A 213 -1.16 -0.13 -13.12
N GLY A 214 0.15 -0.21 -12.87
CA GLY A 214 0.96 0.92 -12.45
C GLY A 214 2.29 0.53 -11.81
N LYS A 215 3.13 1.53 -11.54
CA LYS A 215 4.47 1.36 -10.95
C LYS A 215 4.43 0.72 -9.54
N PRO A 216 5.54 0.13 -9.04
CA PRO A 216 5.61 -0.37 -7.66
C PRO A 216 5.28 0.72 -6.63
N GLY A 217 4.54 0.39 -5.58
CA GLY A 217 4.19 1.34 -4.51
C GLY A 217 3.15 2.41 -4.86
N ILE A 218 2.64 2.46 -6.10
CA ILE A 218 1.75 3.52 -6.58
C ILE A 218 0.30 3.46 -6.02
N GLY A 219 -0.05 2.38 -5.31
CA GLY A 219 -1.35 2.24 -4.63
C GLY A 219 -2.34 1.25 -5.25
N LYS A 220 -1.92 0.36 -6.17
CA LYS A 220 -2.80 -0.66 -6.79
C LYS A 220 -3.54 -1.52 -5.77
N THR A 221 -2.82 -2.11 -4.81
CA THR A 221 -3.39 -2.90 -3.71
C THR A 221 -4.34 -2.06 -2.86
N THR A 222 -4.06 -0.78 -2.64
CA THR A 222 -4.96 0.13 -1.90
C THR A 222 -6.26 0.37 -2.67
N VAL A 223 -6.23 0.44 -4.01
CA VAL A 223 -7.44 0.48 -4.84
C VAL A 223 -8.25 -0.80 -4.67
N ALA A 224 -7.61 -1.97 -4.76
CA ALA A 224 -8.26 -3.27 -4.57
C ALA A 224 -8.89 -3.41 -3.16
N GLN A 225 -8.17 -3.01 -2.13
CA GLN A 225 -8.68 -2.97 -0.75
C GLN A 225 -9.83 -1.98 -0.59
N GLN A 226 -9.83 -0.85 -1.29
CA GLN A 226 -10.94 0.08 -1.25
C GLN A 226 -12.16 -0.45 -2.01
N VAL A 227 -11.99 -1.17 -3.11
CA VAL A 227 -13.09 -1.91 -3.78
C VAL A 227 -13.70 -2.92 -2.79
N LEU A 228 -12.84 -3.69 -2.10
CA LEU A 228 -13.25 -4.65 -1.08
C LEU A 228 -14.01 -3.97 0.07
N LYS A 229 -13.51 -2.84 0.58
CA LYS A 229 -14.17 -2.07 1.65
C LYS A 229 -15.54 -1.54 1.21
N VAL A 230 -15.61 -0.90 0.04
CA VAL A 230 -16.87 -0.37 -0.51
C VAL A 230 -17.91 -1.48 -0.63
N TRP A 231 -17.51 -2.67 -1.08
CA TRP A 231 -18.40 -3.83 -1.15
C TRP A 231 -18.95 -4.25 0.21
N THR A 232 -18.13 -4.25 1.26
CA THR A 232 -18.61 -4.58 2.62
C THR A 232 -19.66 -3.58 3.13
N GLU A 233 -19.54 -2.30 2.74
CA GLU A 233 -20.43 -1.20 3.12
C GLU A 233 -21.71 -1.13 2.26
N GLN A 234 -21.76 -1.80 1.11
CA GLN A 234 -22.94 -1.81 0.24
C GLN A 234 -23.99 -2.83 0.69
N GLU A 235 -25.25 -2.39 0.74
CA GLU A 235 -26.44 -3.26 0.94
C GLU A 235 -27.10 -3.69 -0.40
N GLY A 236 -26.43 -3.44 -1.53
CA GLY A 236 -26.98 -3.64 -2.88
C GLY A 236 -27.06 -5.08 -3.37
N GLN A 237 -27.77 -5.30 -4.49
CA GLN A 237 -28.00 -6.62 -5.09
C GLN A 237 -26.86 -7.14 -5.98
N GLN A 238 -25.93 -6.29 -6.43
CA GLN A 238 -24.84 -6.70 -7.33
C GLN A 238 -23.60 -7.15 -6.54
N GLY A 239 -23.00 -8.25 -6.97
CA GLY A 239 -21.74 -8.74 -6.39
C GLY A 239 -21.93 -9.35 -5.00
N LYS A 240 -22.91 -10.25 -4.83
CA LYS A 240 -23.20 -10.90 -3.54
C LYS A 240 -21.97 -11.63 -2.95
N TYR A 241 -21.13 -12.23 -3.79
CA TYR A 241 -19.92 -12.92 -3.37
C TYR A 241 -18.68 -12.16 -3.82
N MET A 242 -17.75 -11.88 -2.91
CA MET A 242 -16.44 -11.31 -3.23
C MET A 242 -15.29 -12.14 -2.66
N PHE A 243 -14.36 -12.53 -3.53
CA PHE A 243 -13.15 -13.27 -3.19
C PHE A 243 -11.92 -12.41 -3.48
N TYR A 244 -11.02 -12.27 -2.50
CA TYR A 244 -9.81 -11.46 -2.62
C TYR A 244 -8.58 -12.34 -2.40
N PHE A 245 -7.82 -12.57 -3.47
CA PHE A 245 -6.55 -13.30 -3.42
C PHE A 245 -5.40 -12.31 -3.56
N ASP A 246 -4.54 -12.26 -2.55
CA ASP A 246 -3.38 -11.36 -2.55
C ASP A 246 -2.14 -12.00 -3.17
N GLU A 247 -1.10 -11.17 -3.36
CA GLU A 247 0.12 -11.57 -4.05
C GLU A 247 0.78 -12.82 -3.43
N PRO A 248 0.93 -12.93 -2.09
CA PRO A 248 1.40 -14.15 -1.46
C PRO A 248 0.58 -15.41 -1.78
N GLN A 249 -0.75 -15.31 -1.75
CA GLN A 249 -1.62 -16.43 -2.10
C GLN A 249 -1.50 -16.80 -3.57
N LEU A 250 -1.48 -15.80 -4.46
CA LEU A 250 -1.32 -16.02 -5.90
C LEU A 250 0.00 -16.70 -6.24
N ARG A 251 1.11 -16.28 -5.62
CA ARG A 251 2.40 -16.93 -5.83
C ARG A 251 2.44 -18.36 -5.29
N THR A 252 1.77 -18.63 -4.18
CA THR A 252 1.63 -19.99 -3.64
C THR A 252 0.85 -20.87 -4.62
N LEU A 253 -0.25 -20.35 -5.16
CA LEU A 253 -1.03 -21.00 -6.20
C LEU A 253 -0.19 -21.25 -7.46
N SER A 254 0.65 -20.29 -7.86
CA SER A 254 1.51 -20.42 -9.04
C SER A 254 2.57 -21.51 -8.94
N CYS A 255 3.05 -21.79 -7.73
CA CYS A 255 4.03 -22.84 -7.47
C CYS A 255 3.38 -24.21 -7.18
N SER A 256 2.04 -24.30 -7.18
CA SER A 256 1.29 -25.50 -6.82
C SER A 256 0.38 -25.98 -7.96
N SER A 257 0.32 -27.30 -8.14
CA SER A 257 -0.62 -27.93 -9.08
C SER A 257 -2.05 -28.04 -8.53
N ALA A 258 -2.28 -27.73 -7.24
CA ALA A 258 -3.57 -27.66 -6.60
C ALA A 258 -3.84 -26.24 -6.07
N PRO A 259 -5.11 -25.77 -6.03
CA PRO A 259 -6.35 -26.48 -6.38
C PRO A 259 -6.52 -26.65 -7.89
N LYS A 260 -7.31 -27.63 -8.34
CA LYS A 260 -7.66 -27.81 -9.77
C LYS A 260 -9.12 -27.50 -10.08
N SER A 261 -9.96 -27.42 -9.05
CA SER A 261 -11.39 -27.14 -9.17
C SER A 261 -11.71 -25.73 -8.67
N LEU A 262 -12.80 -25.15 -9.18
CA LEU A 262 -13.35 -23.90 -8.67
C LEU A 262 -13.68 -24.00 -7.17
N ARG A 263 -14.31 -25.11 -6.76
CA ARG A 263 -14.69 -25.33 -5.35
C ARG A 263 -13.50 -25.25 -4.41
N SER A 264 -12.41 -25.94 -4.73
CA SER A 264 -11.21 -25.91 -3.90
C SER A 264 -10.53 -24.55 -3.90
N LEU A 265 -10.61 -23.79 -5.00
CA LEU A 265 -10.12 -22.41 -5.05
C LEU A 265 -10.94 -21.48 -4.13
N LEU A 266 -12.27 -21.59 -4.13
CA LEU A 266 -13.15 -20.68 -3.37
C LEU A 266 -13.26 -21.07 -1.89
N PHE A 267 -13.29 -22.37 -1.57
CA PHE A 267 -13.57 -22.84 -0.21
C PHE A 267 -12.31 -23.28 0.51
N ASP A 268 -11.58 -24.26 -0.05
CA ASP A 268 -10.40 -24.82 0.62
C ASP A 268 -9.30 -23.77 0.79
N MET A 269 -9.06 -22.97 -0.25
CA MET A 269 -8.01 -21.96 -0.27
C MET A 269 -8.42 -20.61 0.34
N TYR A 270 -9.70 -20.23 0.28
CA TYR A 270 -10.16 -18.92 0.74
C TYR A 270 -11.05 -19.00 1.99
N LEU A 271 -12.31 -19.40 1.86
CA LEU A 271 -13.22 -19.52 3.01
C LEU A 271 -14.31 -20.56 2.75
N GLU A 272 -14.41 -21.57 3.60
CA GLU A 272 -15.46 -22.59 3.51
C GLU A 272 -16.77 -22.13 4.19
N PRO A 273 -17.95 -22.38 3.60
CA PRO A 273 -19.24 -22.20 4.25
C PRO A 273 -19.39 -23.08 5.49
N GLU A 274 -19.98 -22.54 6.57
CA GLU A 274 -20.24 -23.29 7.81
C GLU A 274 -21.30 -24.39 7.60
N HIS A 275 -22.30 -24.10 6.76
CA HIS A 275 -23.40 -24.99 6.42
C HIS A 275 -23.76 -24.83 4.94
N GLY A 276 -24.43 -25.84 4.36
CA GLY A 276 -24.97 -25.75 3.00
C GLY A 276 -23.92 -25.61 1.90
N THR A 277 -22.73 -26.17 2.08
CA THR A 277 -21.59 -26.00 1.15
C THR A 277 -21.94 -26.28 -0.31
N ASP A 278 -22.78 -27.29 -0.58
CA ASP A 278 -23.23 -27.61 -1.93
C ASP A 278 -24.26 -26.60 -2.47
N GLU A 279 -25.21 -26.16 -1.64
CA GLU A 279 -26.20 -25.14 -1.99
C GLU A 279 -25.52 -23.80 -2.32
N VAL A 280 -24.57 -23.39 -1.49
CA VAL A 280 -23.76 -22.19 -1.72
C VAL A 280 -22.94 -22.29 -3.00
N PHE A 281 -22.34 -23.46 -3.27
CA PHE A 281 -21.55 -23.66 -4.49
C PHE A 281 -22.42 -23.60 -5.74
N ILE A 282 -23.59 -24.25 -5.72
CA ILE A 282 -24.57 -24.21 -6.81
C ILE A 282 -25.04 -22.77 -7.04
N ASP A 283 -25.36 -22.01 -5.99
CA ASP A 283 -25.78 -20.61 -6.12
C ASP A 283 -24.68 -19.72 -6.74
N ILE A 284 -23.42 -19.95 -6.38
CA ILE A 284 -22.27 -19.26 -6.98
C ILE A 284 -22.12 -19.58 -8.47
N GLU A 285 -22.31 -20.83 -8.87
CA GLU A 285 -22.23 -21.25 -10.28
C GLU A 285 -23.41 -20.72 -11.11
N ASP A 286 -24.63 -20.89 -10.60
CA ASP A 286 -25.87 -20.48 -11.27
C ASP A 286 -26.02 -18.96 -11.37
N ASN A 287 -25.49 -18.20 -10.40
CA ASN A 287 -25.56 -16.74 -10.33
C ASN A 287 -24.18 -16.09 -10.44
N SER A 288 -23.36 -16.56 -11.38
CA SER A 288 -21.97 -16.10 -11.51
C SER A 288 -21.82 -14.59 -11.79
N ASP A 289 -22.85 -13.91 -12.30
CA ASP A 289 -22.90 -12.46 -12.48
C ASP A 289 -22.86 -11.66 -11.15
N ASN A 290 -23.20 -12.33 -10.05
CA ASN A 290 -23.12 -11.83 -8.69
C ASN A 290 -21.79 -12.15 -7.99
N VAL A 291 -20.82 -12.70 -8.71
CA VAL A 291 -19.50 -13.03 -8.17
C VAL A 291 -18.46 -11.99 -8.60
N VAL A 292 -17.67 -11.51 -7.66
CA VAL A 292 -16.51 -10.65 -7.89
C VAL A 292 -15.25 -11.32 -7.37
N ILE A 293 -14.21 -11.39 -8.20
CA ILE A 293 -12.92 -11.96 -7.80
C ILE A 293 -11.82 -10.91 -8.02
N ILE A 294 -11.00 -10.68 -7.01
CA ILE A 294 -9.85 -9.79 -7.06
C ILE A 294 -8.58 -10.62 -6.96
N PHE A 295 -7.76 -10.57 -8.00
CA PHE A 295 -6.41 -11.11 -8.03
C PHE A 295 -5.40 -9.94 -7.90
N ASP A 296 -4.92 -9.71 -6.68
CA ASP A 296 -4.07 -8.57 -6.35
C ASP A 296 -2.58 -8.95 -6.37
N GLY A 297 -1.81 -8.33 -7.26
CA GLY A 297 -0.36 -8.53 -7.40
C GLY A 297 0.01 -9.65 -8.35
N PHE A 298 -0.67 -9.72 -9.50
CA PHE A 298 -0.41 -10.70 -10.56
C PHE A 298 0.91 -10.42 -11.29
N VAL A 299 1.71 -11.47 -11.54
CA VAL A 299 3.10 -11.38 -12.07
C VAL A 299 3.32 -12.21 -13.34
N GLY A 300 2.26 -12.69 -13.99
CA GLY A 300 2.35 -13.16 -15.37
C GLY A 300 2.97 -14.54 -15.63
N VAL A 301 3.37 -15.32 -14.62
CA VAL A 301 3.97 -16.65 -14.84
C VAL A 301 3.36 -17.73 -13.93
N ALA A 302 3.06 -18.88 -14.55
CA ALA A 302 2.47 -20.09 -13.98
C ALA A 302 1.17 -19.85 -13.20
N CYS A 303 0.06 -19.58 -13.88
CA CYS A 303 -1.23 -19.65 -13.21
C CYS A 303 -1.61 -21.11 -13.00
N ASN A 304 -1.92 -21.44 -11.75
CA ASN A 304 -2.70 -22.61 -11.40
C ASN A 304 -3.90 -22.79 -12.36
N GLU A 305 -4.22 -24.04 -12.72
CA GLU A 305 -5.28 -24.37 -13.70
C GLU A 305 -6.64 -23.75 -13.31
N ALA A 306 -7.02 -23.79 -12.04
CA ALA A 306 -8.29 -23.23 -11.59
C ALA A 306 -8.33 -21.69 -11.74
N VAL A 307 -7.23 -21.01 -11.38
CA VAL A 307 -7.11 -19.55 -11.56
C VAL A 307 -7.17 -19.20 -13.05
N LYS A 308 -6.47 -19.98 -13.89
CA LYS A 308 -6.50 -19.80 -15.34
C LYS A 308 -7.92 -19.95 -15.90
N SER A 309 -8.65 -21.00 -15.51
CA SER A 309 -10.03 -21.23 -15.94
C SER A 309 -11.00 -20.13 -15.49
N VAL A 310 -10.81 -19.54 -14.31
CA VAL A 310 -11.56 -18.33 -13.89
C VAL A 310 -11.21 -17.13 -14.79
N MET A 311 -9.93 -16.90 -15.05
CA MET A 311 -9.47 -15.78 -15.89
C MET A 311 -9.94 -15.91 -17.35
N THR A 312 -9.91 -17.12 -17.91
CA THR A 312 -10.39 -17.41 -19.28
C THR A 312 -11.91 -17.47 -19.39
N LYS A 313 -12.64 -17.35 -18.27
CA LYS A 313 -14.11 -17.43 -18.19
C LYS A 313 -14.68 -18.82 -18.49
N GLU A 314 -13.86 -19.87 -18.38
CA GLU A 314 -14.33 -21.26 -18.34
C GLU A 314 -15.09 -21.54 -17.04
N PHE A 315 -14.61 -21.00 -15.93
CA PHE A 315 -15.35 -20.92 -14.67
C PHE A 315 -15.91 -19.52 -14.47
N LEU A 316 -17.16 -19.45 -13.98
CA LEU A 316 -17.84 -18.19 -13.63
C LEU A 316 -17.81 -17.18 -14.78
N ASN A 317 -18.43 -17.57 -15.91
CA ASN A 317 -18.42 -16.81 -17.16
C ASN A 317 -18.82 -15.34 -16.98
N GLU A 318 -19.86 -15.05 -16.20
CA GLU A 318 -20.40 -13.69 -16.00
C GLU A 318 -19.79 -12.92 -14.81
N ALA A 319 -18.88 -13.54 -14.05
CA ALA A 319 -18.27 -12.89 -12.89
C ALA A 319 -17.52 -11.60 -13.25
N LYS A 320 -17.38 -10.68 -12.30
CA LYS A 320 -16.46 -9.54 -12.46
C LYS A 320 -15.10 -9.90 -11.89
N ILE A 321 -14.03 -9.69 -12.65
CA ILE A 321 -12.67 -10.01 -12.26
C ILE A 321 -11.84 -8.73 -12.28
N PHE A 322 -11.20 -8.45 -11.15
CA PHE A 322 -10.17 -7.43 -11.01
C PHE A 322 -8.80 -8.10 -10.98
N ILE A 323 -7.87 -7.61 -11.79
CA ILE A 323 -6.46 -8.01 -11.72
C ILE A 323 -5.64 -6.77 -11.43
N THR A 324 -4.78 -6.80 -10.43
CA THR A 324 -3.74 -5.78 -10.27
C THR A 324 -2.40 -6.33 -10.71
N CYS A 325 -1.63 -5.58 -11.50
CA CYS A 325 -0.29 -6.01 -11.94
C CYS A 325 0.68 -4.82 -12.10
N ARG A 326 1.97 -5.11 -12.18
CA ARG A 326 2.99 -4.11 -12.56
C ARG A 326 2.95 -3.89 -14.08
N THR A 327 3.41 -2.73 -14.55
CA THR A 327 3.47 -2.40 -15.98
C THR A 327 4.25 -3.44 -16.81
N GLU A 328 5.29 -4.04 -16.24
CA GLU A 328 6.08 -5.07 -16.91
C GLU A 328 5.33 -6.41 -17.04
N ALA A 329 4.37 -6.69 -16.16
CA ALA A 329 3.57 -7.91 -16.23
C ALA A 329 2.36 -7.76 -17.18
N GLU A 330 1.98 -6.52 -17.49
CA GLU A 330 0.91 -6.21 -18.45
C GLU A 330 1.26 -6.71 -19.87
N THR A 331 2.53 -6.60 -20.27
CA THR A 331 3.00 -7.00 -21.60
C THR A 331 3.14 -8.51 -21.77
N SER A 332 2.80 -9.31 -20.76
CA SER A 332 2.72 -10.77 -20.90
C SER A 332 1.66 -11.13 -21.97
N GLU A 333 1.95 -12.17 -22.77
CA GLU A 333 1.05 -12.66 -23.83
C GLU A 333 -0.38 -12.88 -23.33
N PHE A 334 -0.54 -13.25 -22.06
CA PHE A 334 -1.84 -13.52 -21.48
C PHE A 334 -2.64 -12.25 -21.15
N LEU A 335 -2.01 -11.23 -20.53
CA LEU A 335 -2.75 -10.06 -20.04
C LEU A 335 -2.98 -8.99 -21.11
N CYS A 336 -2.17 -8.95 -22.16
CA CYS A 336 -2.21 -7.91 -23.19
C CYS A 336 -3.61 -7.77 -23.84
N ASP A 337 -4.29 -8.89 -24.10
CA ASP A 337 -5.63 -8.92 -24.71
C ASP A 337 -6.75 -9.34 -23.74
N TRP A 338 -6.43 -9.55 -22.45
CA TRP A 338 -7.40 -10.07 -21.48
C TRP A 338 -8.42 -9.01 -21.03
N ALA A 339 -7.97 -7.78 -20.81
CA ALA A 339 -8.74 -6.74 -20.15
C ALA A 339 -9.81 -6.15 -21.08
N SER A 340 -11.04 -6.01 -20.59
CA SER A 340 -12.09 -5.22 -21.26
C SER A 340 -12.08 -3.77 -20.77
N TYR A 341 -11.52 -3.53 -19.58
CA TYR A 341 -11.37 -2.20 -19.01
C TYR A 341 -10.00 -2.07 -18.33
N ARG A 342 -9.13 -1.23 -18.90
CA ARG A 342 -7.81 -0.93 -18.34
C ARG A 342 -7.87 0.34 -17.50
N VAL A 343 -7.29 0.28 -16.30
CA VAL A 343 -7.15 1.39 -15.37
C VAL A 343 -5.70 1.52 -14.95
N GLU A 344 -5.10 2.67 -15.17
CA GLU A 344 -3.77 3.00 -14.69
C GLU A 344 -3.83 3.80 -13.40
N VAL A 345 -3.14 3.32 -12.36
CA VAL A 345 -3.01 4.03 -11.10
C VAL A 345 -1.82 4.96 -11.19
N GLN A 346 -2.08 6.26 -11.20
CA GLN A 346 -1.06 7.30 -11.32
C GLN A 346 -0.58 7.84 -9.95
N GLY A 347 -1.23 7.44 -8.86
CA GLY A 347 -0.83 7.83 -7.49
C GLY A 347 -1.62 9.01 -6.93
N PHE A 348 -1.05 9.69 -5.94
CA PHE A 348 -1.66 10.85 -5.29
C PHE A 348 -1.55 12.11 -6.15
N ASN A 349 -2.67 12.81 -6.30
CA ASN A 349 -2.65 14.21 -6.75
C ASN A 349 -2.24 15.15 -5.61
N SER A 350 -2.12 16.46 -5.89
CA SER A 350 -1.59 17.42 -4.91
C SER A 350 -2.47 17.45 -3.66
N ASN A 351 -3.80 17.45 -3.85
CA ASN A 351 -4.75 17.47 -2.74
C ASN A 351 -4.67 16.18 -1.92
N SER A 352 -4.54 15.03 -2.58
CA SER A 352 -4.35 13.73 -1.92
C SER A 352 -3.08 13.69 -1.09
N ILE A 353 -1.96 14.24 -1.56
CA ILE A 353 -0.73 14.38 -0.76
C ILE A 353 -1.02 15.22 0.50
N HIS A 354 -1.66 16.39 0.34
CA HIS A 354 -1.98 17.26 1.48
C HIS A 354 -2.90 16.54 2.50
N GLU A 355 -3.92 15.84 2.01
CA GLU A 355 -4.86 15.07 2.83
C GLU A 355 -4.16 13.93 3.56
N TYR A 356 -3.28 13.19 2.88
CA TYR A 356 -2.49 12.11 3.47
C TYR A 356 -1.61 12.62 4.60
N PHE A 357 -0.84 13.68 4.38
CA PHE A 357 0.03 14.27 5.41
C PHE A 357 -0.78 14.85 6.57
N GLN A 358 -1.92 15.52 6.30
CA GLN A 358 -2.80 16.01 7.35
C GLN A 358 -3.37 14.88 8.20
N TRP A 359 -3.82 13.81 7.56
CA TRP A 359 -4.35 12.66 8.26
C TRP A 359 -3.26 11.95 9.08
N MET A 360 -2.04 11.79 8.54
CA MET A 360 -0.97 11.04 9.18
C MET A 360 -0.23 11.81 10.27
N LEU A 361 0.04 13.11 10.08
CA LEU A 361 0.83 13.94 11.00
C LEU A 361 0.02 14.95 11.83
N GLY A 362 -1.27 15.13 11.54
CA GLY A 362 -2.13 16.11 12.20
C GLY A 362 -1.97 17.55 11.67
N SER A 363 -2.54 18.52 12.38
CA SER A 363 -2.55 19.95 11.99
C SER A 363 -1.34 20.76 12.44
N ASP A 364 -0.63 20.35 13.50
CA ASP A 364 0.26 21.22 14.28
C ASP A 364 1.76 20.85 14.21
N SER A 365 2.22 20.19 13.14
CA SER A 365 3.65 19.84 13.03
C SER A 365 4.41 20.75 12.07
N ASP A 366 5.43 21.46 12.55
CA ASP A 366 6.41 22.18 11.71
C ASP A 366 7.04 21.27 10.65
N SER A 367 7.14 19.96 10.95
CA SER A 367 7.62 18.93 10.02
C SER A 367 6.71 18.69 8.80
N LYS A 368 5.39 18.90 8.91
CA LYS A 368 4.46 18.84 7.77
C LYS A 368 4.76 19.94 6.76
N CYS A 369 4.96 21.17 7.26
CA CYS A 369 5.29 22.33 6.42
C CYS A 369 6.58 22.11 5.64
N ASN A 370 7.61 21.51 6.25
CA ASN A 370 8.90 21.34 5.60
C ASN A 370 8.90 20.30 4.46
N ALA A 371 8.28 19.13 4.66
CA ALA A 371 8.16 18.13 3.60
C ALA A 371 7.31 18.65 2.42
N MET A 372 6.31 19.49 2.70
CA MET A 372 5.47 20.12 1.69
C MET A 372 6.15 21.31 1.00
N ASN A 373 7.13 21.94 1.64
CA ASN A 373 7.91 23.05 1.08
C ASN A 373 9.14 22.58 0.28
N ASN A 374 9.51 21.30 0.35
CA ASN A 374 10.59 20.70 -0.42
C ASN A 374 10.01 20.10 -1.74
N PRO A 375 10.28 20.71 -2.92
CA PRO A 375 9.68 20.26 -4.18
C PRO A 375 10.04 18.83 -4.56
N GLU A 376 11.25 18.37 -4.23
CA GLU A 376 11.73 17.02 -4.54
C GLU A 376 11.00 15.96 -3.71
N LEU A 377 10.88 16.17 -2.39
CA LEU A 377 10.15 15.26 -1.49
C LEU A 377 8.65 15.29 -1.78
N PHE A 378 8.07 16.47 -2.01
CA PHE A 378 6.66 16.59 -2.36
C PHE A 378 6.34 15.86 -3.68
N SER A 379 7.21 16.01 -4.68
CA SER A 379 7.12 15.30 -5.95
C SER A 379 7.20 13.79 -5.78
N LEU A 380 8.09 13.30 -4.92
CA LEU A 380 8.22 11.88 -4.62
C LEU A 380 6.95 11.31 -3.96
N CYS A 381 6.27 12.10 -3.13
CA CYS A 381 5.07 11.70 -2.40
C CYS A 381 3.84 11.47 -3.29
N HIS A 382 3.91 11.71 -4.61
CA HIS A 382 2.86 11.23 -5.51
C HIS A 382 2.76 9.68 -5.47
N VAL A 383 3.85 8.98 -5.16
CA VAL A 383 3.81 7.54 -4.86
C VAL A 383 3.43 7.34 -3.40
N PRO A 384 2.28 6.71 -3.09
CA PRO A 384 1.82 6.52 -1.72
C PRO A 384 2.83 5.81 -0.80
N MET A 385 3.56 4.82 -1.33
CA MET A 385 4.62 4.14 -0.56
C MET A 385 5.73 5.11 -0.12
N TYR A 386 6.14 6.04 -0.98
CA TYR A 386 7.13 7.05 -0.59
C TYR A 386 6.55 8.07 0.36
N ALA A 387 5.28 8.47 0.21
CA ALA A 387 4.61 9.32 1.20
C ALA A 387 4.59 8.66 2.59
N PHE A 388 4.31 7.36 2.66
CA PHE A 388 4.38 6.58 3.89
C PHE A 388 5.78 6.57 4.50
N ILE A 389 6.80 6.31 3.67
CA ILE A 389 8.22 6.31 4.09
C ILE A 389 8.65 7.69 4.59
N VAL A 390 8.24 8.78 3.94
CA VAL A 390 8.53 10.14 4.37
C VAL A 390 7.88 10.42 5.73
N VAL A 391 6.62 10.06 5.92
CA VAL A 391 5.92 10.16 7.22
C VAL A 391 6.64 9.34 8.29
N ALA A 392 7.11 8.14 7.96
CA ALA A 392 7.91 7.31 8.86
C ALA A 392 9.20 8.05 9.26
N CYS A 393 10.00 8.51 8.30
CA CYS A 393 11.25 9.24 8.55
C CYS A 393 11.04 10.51 9.39
N ILE A 394 10.01 11.32 9.08
CA ILE A 394 9.63 12.52 9.85
C ILE A 394 9.27 12.13 11.29
N SER A 395 8.53 11.04 11.44
CA SER A 395 8.12 10.56 12.76
C SER A 395 9.35 10.22 13.60
N PHE A 396 10.41 9.63 13.04
CA PHE A 396 11.57 9.14 13.81
C PHE A 396 12.62 10.22 14.08
N SER A 397 12.90 11.11 13.13
CA SER A 397 13.93 12.15 13.24
C SER A 397 13.39 13.54 12.86
N PRO A 398 12.55 14.17 13.71
CA PRO A 398 11.96 15.48 13.41
C PRO A 398 13.01 16.55 13.13
N SER A 399 14.13 16.54 13.86
CA SER A 399 15.22 17.54 13.81
C SER A 399 16.14 17.44 12.59
N GLU A 400 16.28 16.26 11.98
CA GLU A 400 17.17 16.03 10.83
C GLU A 400 16.47 16.23 9.48
N ALA A 401 15.13 16.06 9.45
CA ALA A 401 14.30 16.24 8.27
C ALA A 401 14.16 17.71 7.83
N HIS A 402 14.74 18.66 8.57
CA HIS A 402 14.46 20.08 8.38
C HIS A 402 15.14 20.72 7.16
N ASN A 403 16.21 20.15 6.57
CA ASN A 403 17.05 20.92 5.63
C ASN A 403 17.67 20.19 4.40
N GLN A 404 17.41 18.90 4.14
CA GLN A 404 17.98 18.23 2.94
C GLN A 404 17.01 17.23 2.27
N PRO A 405 16.96 17.19 0.92
CA PRO A 405 16.31 16.09 0.22
C PRO A 405 17.11 14.80 0.46
N TYR A 406 16.40 13.71 0.79
CA TYR A 406 16.97 12.38 0.90
C TYR A 406 16.74 11.63 -0.42
N THR A 407 17.73 10.85 -0.86
CA THR A 407 17.50 9.87 -1.92
C THR A 407 16.60 8.75 -1.39
N ILE A 408 16.02 7.94 -2.27
CA ILE A 408 15.16 6.83 -1.84
C ILE A 408 15.96 5.87 -0.97
N THR A 409 17.18 5.53 -1.39
CA THR A 409 18.02 4.60 -0.62
C THR A 409 18.33 5.14 0.77
N GLU A 410 18.59 6.45 0.91
CA GLU A 410 18.83 7.05 2.23
C GLU A 410 17.60 6.90 3.15
N MET A 411 16.39 7.09 2.62
CA MET A 411 15.17 6.88 3.40
C MET A 411 15.00 5.42 3.86
N TYR A 412 15.31 4.45 3.00
CA TYR A 412 15.25 3.03 3.38
C TYR A 412 16.32 2.66 4.42
N VAL A 413 17.53 3.22 4.32
CA VAL A 413 18.57 3.03 5.35
C VAL A 413 18.14 3.63 6.69
N ARG A 414 17.46 4.78 6.69
CA ARG A 414 16.91 5.39 7.90
C ARG A 414 15.81 4.52 8.52
N ILE A 415 14.91 3.97 7.72
CA ILE A 415 13.89 3.00 8.19
C ILE A 415 14.57 1.76 8.77
N PHE A 416 15.59 1.22 8.09
CA PHE A 416 16.37 0.09 8.58
C PHE A 416 16.95 0.36 9.97
N ARG A 417 17.65 1.48 10.15
CA ARG A 417 18.23 1.87 11.44
C ARG A 417 17.17 2.08 12.52
N TYR A 418 16.02 2.65 12.17
CA TYR A 418 14.90 2.82 13.10
C TYR A 418 14.31 1.48 13.56
N CYS A 419 14.06 0.54 12.64
CA CYS A 419 13.58 -0.80 12.99
C CYS A 419 14.56 -1.52 13.92
N MET A 420 15.86 -1.41 13.67
CA MET A 420 16.91 -1.95 14.55
C MET A 420 16.88 -1.30 15.93
N GLN A 421 16.69 0.02 15.99
CA GLN A 421 16.57 0.75 17.25
C GLN A 421 15.33 0.31 18.03
N ARG A 422 14.18 0.15 17.39
CA ARG A 422 12.96 -0.31 18.06
C ARG A 422 13.07 -1.75 18.55
N HIS A 423 13.71 -2.62 17.78
CA HIS A 423 13.86 -4.03 18.11
C HIS A 423 14.74 -4.25 19.34
N GLY A 424 15.92 -3.62 19.37
CA GLY A 424 16.86 -3.78 20.49
C GLY A 424 16.67 -2.80 21.64
N ASN A 425 15.92 -1.71 21.41
CA ASN A 425 15.87 -0.51 22.25
C ASN A 425 17.26 0.04 22.68
N PRO A 426 18.31 0.08 21.81
CA PRO A 426 19.55 0.73 22.15
C PRO A 426 19.40 2.26 22.06
N ASP A 427 20.18 2.98 22.86
CA ASP A 427 20.40 4.41 22.65
C ASP A 427 21.07 4.66 21.29
N VAL A 428 20.93 5.88 20.75
CA VAL A 428 21.47 6.25 19.44
C VAL A 428 22.98 5.97 19.34
N GLU A 429 23.73 6.21 20.42
CA GLU A 429 25.18 5.95 20.49
C GLU A 429 25.54 4.46 20.42
N HIS A 430 24.64 3.59 20.88
CA HIS A 430 24.84 2.14 20.94
C HIS A 430 24.22 1.40 19.75
N LEU A 431 23.47 2.10 18.89
CA LEU A 431 22.77 1.49 17.75
C LEU A 431 23.74 0.83 16.76
N ASP A 432 24.88 1.44 16.46
CA ASP A 432 25.88 0.85 15.56
C ASP A 432 26.43 -0.46 16.09
N LYS A 433 26.71 -0.52 17.39
CA LYS A 433 27.15 -1.75 18.06
C LYS A 433 26.06 -2.82 18.00
N TYR A 434 24.81 -2.45 18.28
CA TYR A 434 23.68 -3.38 18.19
C TYR A 434 23.49 -3.94 16.77
N ILE A 435 23.60 -3.09 15.75
CA ILE A 435 23.55 -3.51 14.34
C ILE A 435 24.69 -4.49 14.03
N GLN A 436 25.90 -4.20 14.52
CA GLN A 436 27.06 -5.06 14.33
C GLN A 436 26.90 -6.42 15.04
N ASP A 437 26.39 -6.43 16.27
CA ASP A 437 26.16 -7.65 17.05
C ASP A 437 25.12 -8.57 16.37
N ASN A 438 24.16 -8.00 15.65
CA ASN A 438 23.12 -8.74 14.90
C ASN A 438 23.44 -8.90 13.40
N LYS A 439 24.69 -8.67 12.97
CA LYS A 439 25.09 -8.73 11.55
C LYS A 439 24.82 -10.09 10.90
N GLY A 440 24.88 -11.18 11.66
CA GLY A 440 24.56 -12.54 11.19
C GLY A 440 23.11 -12.66 10.72
N ASP A 441 22.17 -12.23 11.56
CA ASP A 441 20.73 -12.26 11.25
C ASP A 441 20.35 -11.32 10.11
N ILE A 442 21.00 -10.15 10.05
CA ILE A 442 20.85 -9.17 8.96
C ILE A 442 21.32 -9.79 7.64
N ARG A 443 22.48 -10.46 7.64
CA ARG A 443 22.99 -11.18 6.46
C ARG A 443 22.04 -12.28 6.03
N PHE A 444 21.50 -13.04 6.99
CA PHE A 444 20.54 -14.09 6.71
C PHE A 444 19.29 -13.53 6.04
N LEU A 445 18.68 -12.48 6.60
CA LEU A 445 17.50 -11.84 6.00
C LEU A 445 17.78 -11.29 4.60
N ALA A 446 18.93 -10.63 4.40
CA ALA A 446 19.34 -10.13 3.10
C ALA A 446 19.49 -11.26 2.06
N THR A 447 20.10 -12.38 2.46
CA THR A 447 20.29 -13.58 1.62
C THR A 447 18.94 -14.18 1.24
N THR A 448 18.06 -14.40 2.22
CA THR A 448 16.71 -14.94 2.02
C THR A 448 15.87 -14.03 1.12
N SER A 449 16.02 -12.71 1.25
CA SER A 449 15.36 -11.73 0.38
C SER A 449 15.79 -11.87 -1.08
N TYR A 450 17.09 -11.95 -1.35
CA TYR A 450 17.63 -12.12 -2.71
C TYR A 450 17.22 -13.46 -3.32
N GLN A 451 17.30 -14.55 -2.56
CA GLN A 451 16.88 -15.89 -3.00
C GLN A 451 15.38 -15.94 -3.32
N ALA A 452 14.54 -15.32 -2.48
CA ALA A 452 13.11 -15.21 -2.73
C ALA A 452 12.82 -14.42 -4.01
N LEU A 453 13.56 -13.32 -4.25
CA LEU A 453 13.46 -12.57 -5.50
C LEU A 453 13.85 -13.45 -6.70
N GLN A 454 14.95 -14.21 -6.64
CA GLN A 454 15.34 -15.15 -7.70
C GLN A 454 14.31 -16.25 -7.95
N ALA A 455 13.68 -16.76 -6.88
CA ALA A 455 12.59 -17.73 -6.96
C ALA A 455 11.24 -17.12 -7.35
N LYS A 456 11.20 -15.82 -7.70
CA LYS A 456 9.98 -15.07 -8.05
C LYS A 456 8.90 -15.23 -6.98
N THR A 457 9.28 -15.18 -5.70
CA THR A 457 8.39 -15.28 -4.54
C THR A 457 8.55 -14.09 -3.60
N VAL A 458 7.44 -13.68 -2.98
CA VAL A 458 7.43 -12.73 -1.84
C VAL A 458 7.41 -13.46 -0.50
N ASN A 459 7.16 -14.77 -0.51
CA ASN A 459 7.11 -15.60 0.68
C ASN A 459 8.52 -16.05 1.06
N LEU A 460 8.93 -15.65 2.26
CA LEU A 460 10.12 -16.12 2.93
C LEU A 460 9.72 -17.32 3.80
N THR A 461 10.20 -18.50 3.41
CA THR A 461 9.97 -19.78 4.10
C THR A 461 11.25 -20.23 4.79
N ASN A 462 11.15 -21.14 5.77
CA ASN A 462 12.28 -21.67 6.55
C ASN A 462 13.05 -20.61 7.35
N LEU A 463 12.35 -19.60 7.87
CA LEU A 463 12.92 -18.69 8.86
C LEU A 463 12.89 -19.40 10.22
N ASP A 464 14.04 -19.66 10.82
CA ASP A 464 14.12 -20.22 12.17
C ASP A 464 13.74 -19.13 13.18
N PHE A 465 12.52 -19.22 13.71
CA PHE A 465 11.95 -18.24 14.65
C PHE A 465 12.24 -18.53 16.12
N ASN A 466 13.23 -19.38 16.40
CA ASN A 466 13.64 -19.67 17.77
C ASN A 466 14.46 -18.51 18.40
N GLY A 467 13.86 -17.33 18.60
CA GLY A 467 14.50 -16.19 19.29
C GLY A 467 13.87 -14.80 19.05
N ARG A 468 14.40 -13.76 19.72
CA ARG A 468 14.17 -12.34 19.37
C ARG A 468 15.01 -11.97 18.14
N ASN A 469 14.73 -12.58 17.00
CA ASN A 469 15.49 -12.34 15.80
C ASN A 469 15.06 -11.02 15.16
N VAL A 470 16.04 -10.25 14.68
CA VAL A 470 15.80 -8.95 14.03
C VAL A 470 14.88 -9.03 12.80
N GLN A 471 14.65 -10.21 12.24
CA GLN A 471 13.74 -10.40 11.10
C GLN A 471 12.31 -9.96 11.42
N HIS A 472 11.84 -10.12 12.66
CA HIS A 472 10.50 -9.65 13.08
C HIS A 472 10.32 -8.14 13.01
N ALA A 473 11.42 -7.36 12.97
CA ALA A 473 11.35 -5.92 12.83
C ALA A 473 11.02 -5.47 11.39
N PHE A 474 11.10 -6.38 10.42
CA PHE A 474 10.99 -6.10 8.99
C PHE A 474 9.93 -6.92 8.26
N LEU A 475 9.53 -8.04 8.84
CA LEU A 475 8.63 -9.01 8.23
C LEU A 475 7.25 -8.99 8.87
N THR A 476 6.28 -9.32 8.04
CA THR A 476 4.88 -9.51 8.38
C THR A 476 4.54 -10.98 8.24
N SER A 477 3.90 -11.55 9.27
CA SER A 477 3.38 -12.92 9.22
C SER A 477 2.07 -12.94 8.42
N LEU A 478 1.98 -13.82 7.43
CA LEU A 478 0.75 -14.03 6.66
C LEU A 478 -0.11 -15.06 7.37
N SER A 479 -1.40 -14.77 7.53
CA SER A 479 -2.37 -15.72 8.10
C SER A 479 -2.41 -16.98 7.24
N SER A 480 -1.92 -18.08 7.82
CA SER A 480 -1.76 -19.39 7.19
C SER A 480 -2.53 -20.42 7.99
N LYS A 481 -3.15 -21.39 7.30
CA LYS A 481 -3.80 -22.55 7.94
C LYS A 481 -2.80 -23.50 8.62
N ASP A 482 -1.51 -23.38 8.30
CA ASP A 482 -0.44 -24.10 9.01
C ASP A 482 0.14 -23.19 10.12
N PRO A 483 -0.22 -23.41 11.40
CA PRO A 483 0.28 -22.64 12.52
C PRO A 483 1.75 -22.92 12.84
N ALA A 484 2.36 -23.97 12.27
CA ALA A 484 3.73 -24.36 12.59
C ALA A 484 4.79 -23.50 11.89
N ASN A 485 4.53 -23.02 10.66
CA ASN A 485 5.44 -22.17 9.87
C ASN A 485 4.67 -21.26 8.89
N PRO A 486 4.02 -20.19 9.37
CA PRO A 486 3.36 -19.25 8.47
C PRO A 486 4.38 -18.61 7.52
N PRO A 487 4.06 -18.44 6.23
CA PRO A 487 4.92 -17.71 5.31
C PRO A 487 5.03 -16.25 5.77
N ASN A 488 6.24 -15.71 5.72
CA ASN A 488 6.48 -14.31 6.07
C ASN A 488 6.82 -13.52 4.82
N ALA A 489 6.41 -12.26 4.77
CA ALA A 489 6.72 -11.38 3.66
C ALA A 489 7.15 -10.01 4.18
N PHE A 490 7.91 -9.27 3.38
CA PHE A 490 8.10 -7.85 3.65
C PHE A 490 6.78 -7.09 3.46
N LEU A 491 6.64 -5.94 4.13
CA LEU A 491 5.46 -5.08 3.98
C LEU A 491 5.20 -4.69 2.51
N HIS A 492 6.25 -4.53 1.73
CA HIS A 492 6.16 -4.19 0.31
C HIS A 492 7.40 -4.71 -0.44
N ASN A 493 7.22 -5.05 -1.72
CA ASN A 493 8.29 -5.64 -2.55
C ASN A 493 9.53 -4.74 -2.67
N THR A 494 9.38 -3.42 -2.58
CA THR A 494 10.53 -2.49 -2.59
C THR A 494 11.43 -2.66 -1.37
N MET A 495 10.89 -3.11 -0.23
CA MET A 495 11.70 -3.48 0.94
C MET A 495 12.49 -4.76 0.63
N GLN A 496 11.88 -5.74 -0.03
CA GLN A 496 12.57 -6.94 -0.49
C GLN A 496 13.70 -6.60 -1.48
N GLU A 497 13.44 -5.70 -2.43
CA GLU A 497 14.43 -5.18 -3.39
C GLU A 497 15.59 -4.46 -2.67
N PHE A 498 15.31 -3.65 -1.64
CA PHE A 498 16.34 -3.02 -0.78
C PHE A 498 17.21 -4.05 -0.03
N TRP A 499 16.59 -5.05 0.60
CA TRP A 499 17.32 -6.11 1.31
C TRP A 499 18.16 -6.98 0.36
N ALA A 500 17.66 -7.23 -0.85
CA ALA A 500 18.40 -7.90 -1.90
C ALA A 500 19.62 -7.07 -2.36
N ALA A 501 19.49 -5.74 -2.43
CA ALA A 501 20.62 -4.85 -2.72
C ALA A 501 21.67 -4.86 -1.61
N LEU A 502 21.23 -4.89 -0.35
CA LEU A 502 22.13 -5.05 0.80
C LEU A 502 22.88 -6.38 0.74
N PHE A 503 22.23 -7.48 0.32
CA PHE A 503 22.90 -8.75 0.09
C PHE A 503 23.99 -8.66 -0.97
N LEU A 504 23.70 -8.04 -2.13
CA LEU A 504 24.70 -7.84 -3.18
C LEU A 504 25.90 -7.03 -2.69
N LEU A 505 25.69 -6.05 -1.82
CA LEU A 505 26.81 -5.31 -1.21
C LEU A 505 27.60 -6.14 -0.19
N MET A 506 26.94 -7.02 0.57
CA MET A 506 27.57 -7.94 1.53
C MET A 506 28.30 -9.11 0.86
N VAL A 507 27.88 -9.51 -0.34
CA VAL A 507 28.44 -10.62 -1.14
C VAL A 507 28.59 -10.21 -2.62
N PRO A 508 29.56 -9.32 -2.94
CA PRO A 508 29.69 -8.68 -4.26
C PRO A 508 29.85 -9.63 -5.44
N ASP A 509 30.38 -10.83 -5.23
CA ASP A 509 30.56 -11.85 -6.28
C ASP A 509 29.25 -12.24 -7.00
N ASN A 510 28.08 -11.93 -6.41
CA ASN A 510 26.77 -12.17 -7.03
C ASN A 510 26.31 -11.05 -7.99
N ILE A 511 26.96 -9.87 -7.97
CA ILE A 511 26.58 -8.72 -8.80
C ILE A 511 26.62 -9.06 -10.31
N PRO A 512 27.69 -9.66 -10.86
CA PRO A 512 27.73 -10.03 -12.28
C PRO A 512 26.61 -10.99 -12.67
N ASN A 513 26.28 -11.93 -11.78
CA ASN A 513 25.20 -12.87 -12.05
C ASN A 513 23.82 -12.18 -12.08
N ALA A 514 23.56 -11.27 -11.14
CA ALA A 514 22.34 -10.47 -11.11
C ALA A 514 22.22 -9.59 -12.37
N LEU A 515 23.31 -8.95 -12.81
CA LEU A 515 23.36 -8.14 -14.03
C LEU A 515 23.06 -8.98 -15.28
N ARG A 516 23.67 -10.16 -15.42
CA ARG A 516 23.37 -11.09 -16.53
C ARG A 516 21.91 -11.51 -16.55
N GLN A 517 21.32 -11.82 -15.39
CA GLN A 517 19.90 -12.18 -15.31
C GLN A 517 18.98 -11.03 -15.74
N CYS A 518 19.34 -9.77 -15.47
CA CYS A 518 18.56 -8.60 -15.92
C CYS A 518 18.45 -8.47 -17.45
N ARG A 519 19.34 -9.11 -18.22
CA ARG A 519 19.29 -9.13 -19.69
C ARG A 519 18.28 -10.15 -20.23
N THR A 520 17.92 -11.16 -19.45
CA THR A 520 16.92 -12.16 -19.83
C THR A 520 15.51 -11.64 -19.62
N GLU A 521 14.56 -12.02 -20.47
CA GLU A 521 13.12 -11.70 -20.29
C GLU A 521 12.62 -12.10 -18.90
N ASP A 522 12.99 -13.30 -18.46
CA ASP A 522 12.58 -13.84 -17.17
C ASP A 522 13.16 -13.09 -15.97
N GLY A 523 14.31 -12.43 -16.11
CA GLY A 523 15.04 -11.78 -15.02
C GLY A 523 14.99 -10.26 -15.03
N LYS A 524 14.23 -9.63 -15.95
CA LYS A 524 14.10 -8.15 -16.05
C LYS A 524 13.72 -7.49 -14.72
N TYR A 525 12.93 -8.16 -13.89
CA TYR A 525 12.46 -7.66 -12.59
C TYR A 525 13.59 -7.43 -11.58
N LEU A 526 14.75 -8.08 -11.74
CA LEU A 526 15.90 -7.88 -10.85
C LEU A 526 16.55 -6.50 -10.99
N LYS A 527 16.23 -5.76 -12.08
CA LYS A 527 16.77 -4.41 -12.30
C LYS A 527 16.44 -3.46 -11.14
N HIS A 528 15.32 -3.64 -10.45
CA HIS A 528 14.91 -2.79 -9.33
C HIS A 528 15.81 -2.88 -8.09
N ILE A 529 16.72 -3.86 -8.03
CA ILE A 529 17.75 -3.95 -6.98
C ILE A 529 18.80 -2.84 -7.16
N PHE A 530 19.13 -2.49 -8.41
CA PHE A 530 20.32 -1.67 -8.71
C PHE A 530 20.23 -0.21 -8.29
N PRO A 531 19.08 0.50 -8.34
CA PRO A 531 18.98 1.83 -7.75
C PRO A 531 19.35 1.84 -6.26
N PHE A 532 18.89 0.84 -5.50
CA PHE A 532 19.26 0.68 -4.09
C PHE A 532 20.74 0.34 -3.92
N LEU A 533 21.28 -0.57 -4.74
CA LEU A 533 22.71 -0.92 -4.68
C LEU A 533 23.57 0.32 -4.95
N CYS A 534 23.26 1.09 -6.00
CA CYS A 534 23.91 2.36 -6.32
C CYS A 534 23.84 3.35 -5.14
N GLY A 535 22.68 3.50 -4.51
CA GLY A 535 22.56 4.35 -3.31
C GLY A 535 23.43 3.87 -2.15
N LEU A 536 23.44 2.57 -1.86
CA LEU A 536 24.28 1.99 -0.80
C LEU A 536 25.79 2.17 -1.07
N LEU A 537 26.17 2.35 -2.34
CA LEU A 537 27.53 2.65 -2.78
C LEU A 537 27.90 4.14 -2.70
N SER A 538 26.96 5.03 -2.37
CA SER A 538 27.21 6.47 -2.24
C SER A 538 28.04 6.81 -0.99
N GLU A 539 28.87 7.86 -1.07
CA GLU A 539 29.71 8.30 0.05
C GLU A 539 28.87 8.78 1.25
N LYS A 540 27.72 9.40 0.99
CA LYS A 540 26.80 9.89 2.03
C LYS A 540 26.22 8.74 2.85
N ILE A 541 25.72 7.71 2.17
CA ILE A 541 25.09 6.54 2.82
C ILE A 541 26.13 5.62 3.46
N CYS A 542 27.35 5.58 2.91
CA CYS A 542 28.47 4.82 3.47
C CYS A 542 28.65 5.06 4.98
N GLN A 543 28.51 6.31 5.45
CA GLN A 543 28.61 6.64 6.88
C GLN A 543 27.49 6.04 7.74
N LEU A 544 26.30 5.84 7.18
CA LEU A 544 25.13 5.29 7.88
C LEU A 544 25.15 3.76 7.98
N ILE A 545 25.93 3.07 7.15
CA ILE A 545 25.98 1.59 7.10
C ILE A 545 27.35 1.02 7.43
N LYS A 546 28.32 1.85 7.83
CA LYS A 546 29.69 1.43 8.13
C LYS A 546 29.81 0.38 9.24
N CYS A 547 28.82 0.30 10.13
CA CYS A 547 28.72 -0.74 11.17
C CYS A 547 28.43 -2.13 10.58
N LEU A 548 27.86 -2.21 9.38
CA LEU A 548 27.62 -3.46 8.65
C LEU A 548 28.74 -3.80 7.68
N ILE A 549 29.20 -2.82 6.90
CA ILE A 549 30.11 -3.02 5.76
C ILE A 549 31.19 -1.94 5.80
N SER A 550 32.46 -2.33 5.69
CA SER A 550 33.56 -1.36 5.77
C SER A 550 33.55 -0.36 4.61
N GLU A 551 33.98 0.87 4.87
CA GLU A 551 34.07 1.88 3.81
C GLU A 551 35.01 1.45 2.66
N GLU A 552 36.06 0.68 2.98
CA GLU A 552 37.00 0.14 1.99
C GLU A 552 36.29 -0.82 1.03
N GLN A 553 35.46 -1.73 1.54
CA GLN A 553 34.68 -2.64 0.71
C GLN A 553 33.69 -1.86 -0.16
N ILE A 554 32.96 -0.90 0.41
CA ILE A 554 32.00 -0.08 -0.35
C ILE A 554 32.71 0.67 -1.50
N ARG A 555 33.86 1.30 -1.21
CA ARG A 555 34.67 1.99 -2.24
C ARG A 555 35.20 1.01 -3.30
N LYS A 556 35.61 -0.20 -2.91
CA LYS A 556 36.07 -1.23 -3.85
C LYS A 556 34.94 -1.65 -4.79
N VAL A 557 33.79 -2.07 -4.23
CA VAL A 557 32.61 -2.49 -5.00
C VAL A 557 32.11 -1.36 -5.90
N SER A 558 32.07 -0.14 -5.39
CA SER A 558 31.69 1.04 -6.17
C SER A 558 32.59 1.17 -7.39
N LYS A 559 33.91 1.21 -7.21
CA LYS A 559 34.90 1.33 -8.30
C LYS A 559 34.82 0.19 -9.32
N GLU A 560 34.55 -1.02 -8.86
CA GLU A 560 34.54 -2.24 -9.69
C GLU A 560 33.27 -2.31 -10.55
N TYR A 561 32.10 -2.00 -9.99
CA TYR A 561 30.82 -2.31 -10.62
C TYR A 561 30.02 -1.11 -11.16
N PHE A 562 30.33 0.14 -10.80
CA PHE A 562 29.49 1.27 -11.23
C PHE A 562 29.44 1.43 -12.77
N VAL A 563 30.56 1.17 -13.45
CA VAL A 563 30.64 1.18 -14.92
C VAL A 563 29.87 0.01 -15.49
N GLU A 564 30.08 -1.20 -14.98
CA GLU A 564 29.40 -2.42 -15.44
C GLU A 564 27.87 -2.31 -15.31
N ILE A 565 27.37 -1.68 -14.23
CA ILE A 565 25.94 -1.41 -14.04
C ILE A 565 25.45 -0.48 -15.15
N ILE A 566 26.10 0.66 -15.38
CA ILE A 566 25.70 1.63 -16.41
C ILE A 566 25.68 0.95 -17.79
N ASP A 567 26.79 0.32 -18.17
CA ASP A 567 26.97 -0.28 -19.49
C ASP A 567 25.98 -1.43 -19.75
N THR A 568 25.63 -2.19 -18.70
CA THR A 568 24.67 -3.29 -18.83
C THR A 568 23.28 -2.83 -19.26
N PHE A 569 22.84 -1.66 -18.80
CA PHE A 569 21.53 -1.13 -19.17
C PHE A 569 21.59 -0.24 -20.43
N LEU A 570 22.73 0.38 -20.75
CA LEU A 570 22.88 1.13 -21.99
C LEU A 570 23.09 0.27 -23.24
N HIS A 571 23.68 -0.92 -23.09
CA HIS A 571 24.10 -1.75 -24.22
C HIS A 571 23.40 -3.12 -24.25
N ARG A 572 22.11 -3.16 -23.88
CA ARG A 572 21.31 -4.39 -23.93
C ARG A 572 21.33 -4.95 -25.36
N ASP A 573 21.91 -6.15 -25.51
CA ASP A 573 22.12 -6.93 -26.73
C ASP A 573 21.83 -6.20 -28.04
N LYS A 574 22.77 -5.34 -28.46
CA LYS A 574 22.91 -4.99 -29.88
C LYS A 574 23.25 -6.28 -30.61
N GLY A 575 22.33 -6.83 -31.39
CA GLY A 575 22.71 -7.74 -32.46
C GLY A 575 23.79 -7.06 -33.31
N GLU A 576 24.77 -7.81 -33.81
CA GLU A 576 25.96 -7.29 -34.49
C GLU A 576 25.68 -6.43 -35.75
N GLU A 577 24.41 -6.21 -36.13
CA GLU A 577 24.00 -5.54 -37.37
C GLU A 577 23.39 -4.13 -37.22
N ASP A 578 23.07 -3.63 -36.01
CA ASP A 578 22.46 -2.28 -35.83
C ASP A 578 23.32 -1.38 -34.93
N SER A 579 24.41 -0.83 -35.47
CA SER A 579 25.24 0.17 -34.77
C SER A 579 24.55 1.52 -34.56
N ASP A 580 23.46 1.79 -35.30
CA ASP A 580 22.76 3.07 -35.37
C ASP A 580 21.46 3.09 -34.53
N ALA A 581 21.19 2.06 -33.72
CA ALA A 581 20.01 2.01 -32.87
C ALA A 581 20.11 3.01 -31.69
N GLU A 582 19.13 3.91 -31.62
CA GLU A 582 18.90 4.90 -30.57
C GLU A 582 18.69 4.22 -29.20
N PHE A 583 19.17 4.83 -28.11
CA PHE A 583 19.04 4.25 -26.77
C PHE A 583 17.57 4.15 -26.35
N ASP A 584 17.20 3.07 -25.65
CA ASP A 584 15.86 2.94 -25.06
C ASP A 584 15.68 3.99 -23.94
N VAL A 585 14.64 4.82 -24.07
CA VAL A 585 14.34 5.90 -23.12
C VAL A 585 14.09 5.37 -21.70
N GLU A 586 13.49 4.18 -21.55
CA GLU A 586 13.27 3.57 -20.25
C GLU A 586 14.59 3.21 -19.57
N ASP A 587 15.56 2.70 -20.33
CA ASP A 587 16.88 2.35 -19.83
C ASP A 587 17.70 3.62 -19.51
N LEU A 588 17.60 4.68 -20.33
CA LEU A 588 18.20 6.00 -20.03
C LEU A 588 17.69 6.57 -18.70
N LEU A 589 16.37 6.57 -18.50
CA LEU A 589 15.74 7.06 -17.26
C LEU A 589 16.12 6.20 -16.05
N PHE A 590 16.19 4.88 -16.24
CA PHE A 590 16.63 3.95 -15.21
C PHE A 590 18.10 4.18 -14.80
N VAL A 591 19.00 4.40 -15.75
CA VAL A 591 20.40 4.72 -15.46
C VAL A 591 20.50 6.08 -14.76
N CYS A 592 19.72 7.09 -15.18
CA CYS A 592 19.64 8.38 -14.48
C CYS A 592 19.20 8.21 -13.03
N GLN A 593 18.25 7.32 -12.75
CA GLN A 593 17.84 6.99 -11.39
C GLN A 593 18.98 6.34 -10.59
N CYS A 594 19.71 5.38 -11.17
CA CYS A 594 20.86 4.75 -10.52
C CYS A 594 21.96 5.77 -10.18
N LEU A 595 22.26 6.70 -11.10
CA LEU A 595 23.24 7.76 -10.91
C LEU A 595 22.80 8.78 -9.85
N TYR A 596 21.51 9.12 -9.82
CA TYR A 596 20.93 9.96 -8.77
C TYR A 596 21.05 9.29 -7.40
N GLU A 597 20.85 7.99 -7.28
CA GLU A 597 21.05 7.30 -6.00
C GLU A 597 22.54 7.22 -5.64
N LEU A 598 23.43 6.92 -6.60
CA LEU A 598 24.87 6.82 -6.39
C LEU A 598 25.52 8.13 -5.94
N GLN A 599 24.95 9.27 -6.35
CA GLN A 599 25.45 10.61 -6.05
C GLN A 599 26.94 10.81 -6.42
N SER A 600 27.39 10.22 -7.54
CA SER A 600 28.79 10.27 -8.00
C SER A 600 28.95 11.12 -9.27
N PRO A 601 29.56 12.32 -9.19
CA PRO A 601 29.82 13.17 -10.36
C PRO A 601 30.68 12.48 -11.43
N LYS A 602 31.60 11.59 -11.00
CA LYS A 602 32.44 10.79 -11.91
C LYS A 602 31.60 9.81 -12.73
N ALA A 603 30.64 9.13 -12.10
CA ALA A 603 29.75 8.20 -12.78
C ALA A 603 28.80 8.94 -13.74
N CYS A 604 28.26 10.09 -13.34
CA CYS A 604 27.45 10.94 -14.23
C CYS A 604 28.24 11.40 -15.46
N SER A 605 29.49 11.82 -15.26
CA SER A 605 30.37 12.23 -16.38
C SER A 605 30.66 11.06 -17.33
N HIS A 606 30.84 9.85 -16.82
CA HIS A 606 31.01 8.64 -17.64
C HIS A 606 29.75 8.38 -18.49
N PHE A 607 28.58 8.31 -17.85
CA PHE A 607 27.30 8.13 -18.56
C PHE A 607 27.07 9.18 -19.65
N LEU A 608 27.27 10.46 -19.34
CA LEU A 608 27.10 11.54 -20.32
C LEU A 608 28.08 11.42 -21.50
N HIS A 609 29.27 10.86 -21.29
CA HIS A 609 30.22 10.57 -22.36
C HIS A 609 29.73 9.43 -23.25
N GLU A 610 29.24 8.33 -22.66
CA GLU A 610 28.75 7.16 -23.40
C GLU A 610 27.53 7.45 -24.29
N ILE A 611 26.70 8.43 -23.92
CA ILE A 611 25.57 8.88 -24.74
C ILE A 611 25.91 10.06 -25.67
N ASP A 612 27.19 10.37 -25.86
CA ASP A 612 27.65 11.54 -26.65
C ASP A 612 27.03 12.88 -26.21
N HIS A 613 26.71 12.98 -24.92
CA HIS A 613 26.02 14.10 -24.29
C HIS A 613 24.65 14.39 -24.93
N HIS A 614 24.06 13.43 -25.63
CA HIS A 614 22.73 13.52 -26.22
C HIS A 614 21.75 12.65 -25.43
N LEU A 615 20.85 13.32 -24.71
CA LEU A 615 19.81 12.68 -23.93
C LEU A 615 18.47 12.92 -24.64
N ASP A 616 18.09 11.96 -25.46
CA ASP A 616 16.77 11.94 -26.11
C ASP A 616 15.76 11.25 -25.18
N LEU A 617 14.79 12.01 -24.68
CA LEU A 617 13.66 11.50 -23.90
C LEU A 617 12.33 11.77 -24.61
N SER A 618 12.36 12.05 -25.91
CA SER A 618 11.19 12.42 -26.71
C SER A 618 10.07 11.38 -26.62
N GLU A 619 8.84 11.85 -26.84
CA GLU A 619 7.61 11.05 -26.79
C GLU A 619 7.35 10.35 -25.44
N THR A 620 8.09 10.71 -24.39
CA THR A 620 7.99 10.07 -23.06
C THR A 620 7.37 11.00 -22.02
N ASP A 621 6.45 10.46 -21.22
CA ASP A 621 5.82 11.15 -20.10
C ASP A 621 6.76 11.10 -18.89
N LEU A 622 7.32 12.26 -18.51
CA LEU A 622 8.32 12.33 -17.45
C LEU A 622 7.72 12.70 -16.10
N ASP A 623 8.05 11.87 -15.14
CA ASP A 623 7.70 12.10 -13.76
C ASP A 623 8.54 13.14 -13.03
N PRO A 624 7.92 13.94 -12.14
CA PRO A 624 8.35 14.07 -10.76
C PRO A 624 9.85 13.88 -10.55
N GLN A 625 10.09 12.63 -10.17
CA GLN A 625 11.35 12.11 -9.73
C GLN A 625 12.30 11.88 -10.91
N GLN A 626 11.81 11.44 -12.07
CA GLN A 626 12.56 11.31 -13.31
C GLN A 626 13.16 12.65 -13.72
N CYS A 627 12.39 13.75 -13.67
CA CYS A 627 12.89 15.10 -13.89
C CYS A 627 13.99 15.47 -12.90
N CYS A 628 13.85 15.11 -11.61
CA CYS A 628 14.91 15.30 -10.61
C CYS A 628 16.18 14.51 -10.93
N THR A 629 16.03 13.24 -11.28
CA THR A 629 17.17 12.36 -11.59
C THR A 629 17.92 12.83 -12.84
N VAL A 630 17.19 13.20 -13.89
CA VAL A 630 17.75 13.73 -15.13
C VAL A 630 18.42 15.08 -14.88
N SER A 631 17.74 16.02 -14.21
CA SER A 631 18.31 17.33 -13.89
C SER A 631 19.59 17.21 -13.05
N TYR A 632 19.61 16.28 -12.09
CA TYR A 632 20.81 15.97 -11.32
C TYR A 632 21.96 15.51 -12.22
N VAL A 633 21.75 14.52 -13.09
CA VAL A 633 22.79 14.01 -14.00
C VAL A 633 23.32 15.12 -14.91
N ILE A 634 22.43 15.92 -15.50
CA ILE A 634 22.80 17.06 -16.36
C ILE A 634 23.62 18.09 -15.57
N SER A 635 23.24 18.37 -14.32
CA SER A 635 23.94 19.35 -13.47
C SER A 635 25.40 18.97 -13.18
N GLN A 636 25.74 17.68 -13.25
CA GLN A 636 27.11 17.19 -13.04
C GLN A 636 28.03 17.39 -14.25
N ALA A 637 27.51 17.79 -15.42
CA ALA A 637 28.33 18.02 -16.59
C ALA A 637 29.39 19.12 -16.35
N THR A 638 30.63 18.86 -16.76
CA THR A 638 31.75 19.80 -16.58
C THR A 638 31.58 21.06 -17.42
N PHE A 639 31.01 20.93 -18.63
CA PHE A 639 30.81 22.02 -19.59
C PHE A 639 29.38 22.01 -20.13
N PRO A 640 28.86 23.16 -20.64
CA PRO A 640 27.56 23.24 -21.28
C PRO A 640 27.56 22.53 -22.64
N LYS A 641 27.50 21.20 -22.60
CA LYS A 641 27.58 20.33 -23.78
C LYS A 641 26.36 19.43 -23.95
N VAL A 642 25.53 19.30 -22.91
CA VAL A 642 24.41 18.36 -22.89
C VAL A 642 23.29 18.84 -23.81
N GLN A 643 22.80 17.93 -24.64
CA GLN A 643 21.74 18.12 -25.60
C GLN A 643 20.53 17.35 -25.07
N LEU A 644 19.45 18.05 -24.73
CA LEU A 644 18.26 17.42 -24.14
C LEU A 644 17.08 17.55 -25.11
N ASP A 645 16.58 16.42 -25.62
CA ASP A 645 15.37 16.39 -26.44
C ASP A 645 14.16 15.96 -25.59
N LEU A 646 13.20 16.87 -25.44
CA LEU A 646 11.92 16.65 -24.79
C LEU A 646 10.75 16.87 -25.76
N THR A 647 10.95 16.60 -27.05
CA THR A 647 9.90 16.73 -28.07
C THR A 647 8.75 15.80 -27.75
N ASP A 648 7.53 16.34 -27.74
CA ASP A 648 6.31 15.61 -27.42
C ASP A 648 6.30 14.92 -26.03
N CYS A 649 7.21 15.30 -25.12
CA CYS A 649 7.16 14.90 -23.72
C CYS A 649 6.07 15.64 -22.95
N THR A 650 5.49 14.98 -21.94
CA THR A 650 4.74 15.68 -20.90
C THR A 650 5.59 15.90 -19.66
N VAL A 651 5.82 17.16 -19.32
CA VAL A 651 6.51 17.58 -18.10
C VAL A 651 5.61 18.51 -17.30
N SER A 652 5.61 18.34 -15.99
CA SER A 652 4.82 19.16 -15.06
C SER A 652 5.48 20.48 -14.71
N ASP A 653 4.73 21.47 -14.22
CA ASP A 653 5.31 22.73 -13.74
C ASP A 653 6.39 22.52 -12.66
N PRO A 654 6.21 21.62 -11.65
CA PRO A 654 7.30 21.25 -10.75
C PRO A 654 8.51 20.63 -11.45
N GLY A 655 8.28 19.70 -12.40
CA GLY A 655 9.37 19.07 -13.17
C GLY A 655 10.18 20.07 -13.98
N LEU A 656 9.50 21.03 -14.65
CA LEU A 656 10.14 22.13 -15.37
C LEU A 656 10.97 23.03 -14.43
N LYS A 657 10.47 23.32 -13.22
CA LYS A 657 11.24 24.07 -12.22
C LYS A 657 12.53 23.36 -11.82
N VAL A 658 12.51 22.03 -11.72
CA VAL A 658 13.71 21.25 -11.37
C VAL A 658 14.75 21.32 -12.49
N PHE A 659 14.34 21.36 -13.76
CA PHE A 659 15.26 21.54 -14.87
C PHE A 659 15.94 22.92 -14.89
N LEU A 660 15.32 23.97 -14.31
CA LEU A 660 15.91 25.32 -14.26
C LEU A 660 17.31 25.33 -13.64
N GLY A 661 17.55 24.52 -12.63
CA GLY A 661 18.86 24.42 -11.98
C GLY A 661 19.96 23.85 -12.89
N SER A 662 19.57 23.07 -13.91
CA SER A 662 20.48 22.38 -14.83
C SER A 662 20.65 23.08 -16.19
N LEU A 663 19.87 24.13 -16.48
CA LEU A 663 19.89 24.84 -17.77
C LEU A 663 21.27 25.39 -18.14
N THR A 664 22.07 25.78 -17.14
CA THR A 664 23.44 26.29 -17.34
C THR A 664 24.40 25.25 -17.92
N LYS A 665 24.02 23.98 -17.94
CA LYS A 665 24.81 22.84 -18.45
C LYS A 665 24.30 22.33 -19.81
N LEU A 666 23.23 22.90 -20.33
CA LEU A 666 22.67 22.53 -21.63
C LEU A 666 23.33 23.34 -22.76
N LYS A 667 23.67 22.64 -23.84
CA LYS A 667 24.01 23.24 -25.13
C LYS A 667 22.74 23.63 -25.90
N TRP A 668 21.72 22.78 -25.88
CA TRP A 668 20.39 23.09 -26.40
C TRP A 668 19.32 22.19 -25.76
N LEU A 669 18.07 22.67 -25.80
CA LEU A 669 16.88 22.03 -25.27
C LEU A 669 15.81 22.02 -26.38
N ARG A 670 15.32 20.84 -26.78
CA ARG A 670 14.11 20.72 -27.60
C ARG A 670 12.89 20.56 -26.72
N PHE A 671 11.82 21.26 -27.03
CA PHE A 671 10.55 21.14 -26.34
C PHE A 671 9.40 21.50 -27.27
N ALA A 672 8.25 20.83 -27.18
CA ALA A 672 7.10 21.13 -28.05
C ALA A 672 6.44 22.49 -27.73
N ILE A 673 6.16 23.26 -28.79
CA ILE A 673 5.85 24.71 -28.81
C ILE A 673 4.59 25.14 -28.02
N MET A 674 3.67 24.22 -27.68
CA MET A 674 2.38 24.59 -27.05
C MET A 674 2.45 24.89 -25.54
N GLN A 675 3.57 24.63 -24.85
CA GLN A 675 3.78 25.05 -23.45
C GLN A 675 4.65 26.32 -23.33
N ILE A 676 5.48 26.58 -24.33
CA ILE A 676 6.47 27.66 -24.37
C ILE A 676 5.80 29.05 -24.31
N ILE A 677 4.67 29.25 -25.00
CA ILE A 677 4.09 30.60 -25.16
C ILE A 677 3.61 31.19 -23.83
N PHE A 678 3.16 30.39 -22.87
CA PHE A 678 2.71 30.90 -21.56
C PHE A 678 3.85 30.98 -20.52
N TRP A 679 4.81 30.04 -20.60
CA TRP A 679 5.88 29.92 -19.60
C TRP A 679 7.07 30.85 -19.89
N PHE A 680 7.50 30.97 -21.17
CA PHE A 680 8.51 31.97 -21.54
C PHE A 680 8.01 33.40 -21.33
N TYR A 681 6.72 33.70 -21.52
CA TYR A 681 6.17 35.04 -21.27
C TYR A 681 6.29 35.43 -19.78
N LEU A 682 6.04 34.50 -18.86
CA LEU A 682 6.10 34.75 -17.42
C LEU A 682 7.55 34.81 -16.89
N GLN A 683 8.44 33.97 -17.40
CA GLN A 683 9.83 33.91 -16.93
C GLN A 683 10.72 34.99 -17.54
N PHE A 684 10.49 35.35 -18.81
CA PHE A 684 11.18 36.47 -19.47
C PHE A 684 10.79 37.81 -18.83
N ILE A 685 9.52 38.00 -18.44
CA ILE A 685 9.08 39.18 -17.67
C ILE A 685 9.71 39.21 -16.26
N ASN A 686 9.85 38.07 -15.58
CA ASN A 686 10.42 38.02 -14.24
C ASN A 686 11.94 38.26 -14.21
N GLU A 687 12.69 37.72 -15.17
CA GLU A 687 14.13 37.97 -15.27
C GLU A 687 14.44 39.40 -15.76
N ILE A 688 13.63 39.96 -16.67
CA ILE A 688 13.72 41.39 -17.02
C ILE A 688 13.39 42.28 -15.81
N SER A 689 12.38 41.92 -15.00
CA SER A 689 12.02 42.68 -13.79
C SER A 689 13.13 42.67 -12.72
N LYS A 690 13.84 41.55 -12.54
CA LYS A 690 14.99 41.45 -11.63
C LYS A 690 16.21 42.22 -12.13
N THR A 691 16.43 42.22 -13.45
CA THR A 691 17.56 42.94 -14.06
C THR A 691 17.33 44.46 -14.02
N ILE A 692 16.09 44.92 -14.24
CA ILE A 692 15.71 46.35 -14.15
C ILE A 692 15.72 46.87 -12.69
N LYS A 693 15.36 46.05 -11.70
CA LYS A 693 15.40 46.44 -10.27
C LYS A 693 16.81 46.55 -9.71
N ASN A 694 17.78 45.80 -10.26
CA ASN A 694 19.18 45.88 -9.83
C ASN A 694 19.96 47.03 -10.47
N THR A 695 19.42 47.67 -11.52
CA THR A 695 20.04 48.83 -12.19
C THR A 695 19.56 50.19 -11.68
N HIS A 696 18.56 50.25 -10.79
CA HIS A 696 18.09 51.50 -10.15
C HIS A 696 18.29 51.48 -8.63
N LYS A 697 19.55 51.43 -8.19
CA LYS A 697 19.95 52.07 -6.93
C LYS A 697 20.63 53.40 -7.29
N PRO A 698 20.02 54.57 -7.03
CA PRO A 698 20.73 55.83 -7.19
C PRO A 698 21.86 55.88 -6.15
N ARG A 699 23.05 56.26 -6.61
CA ARG A 699 24.19 56.63 -5.77
C ARG A 699 23.87 57.85 -4.91
#